data_AF-A0A369K5V6-F1
#
_entry.id   AF-A0A369K5V6-F1
#
_cell.length_a   1.000
_cell.length_b   1.000
_cell.length_c   1.000
_cell.angle_alpha   90.00
_cell.angle_beta   90.00
_cell.angle_gamma   90.00
#
_symmetry.space_group_name_H-M   'P 1'
#
loop_
_entity.id
_entity.type
_entity.pdbx_description
1 polymer ?
#
loop_
_entity_poly.entity_id
_entity_poly.type
_entity_poly.pdbx_seq_one_letter_code
_entity_poly.pdbx_strand_id
1 'polypeptide(L)'
;MASESIPVNMVDAAIAHHTDWPAPGTKIQKMSEIDLPRKSSGTEWWYYNFHLSLVDGRKASAFIAFFRTTTLNPKSTKDNGLVHTHLLNFAISILPADSAATPASNGLHSSVLDSTDDAVHGRYYSTSAMDIENVNFLASVLEVDTRMDSLIRRSLFDVLQSGKVPEPDIIFQTPVVVAEEGDLSLKYDNLGSVVCTTNASGDEVYHIVARSEDGSYGFEIDLTPRKPPINHGANGVVQGDLHSPDDGMYYCFVPRCDVSGSVLIDGVDVGVDTTHSIGWYDREFGGSIRNWYESSTKPDESSWKWGSVQLDNGWDITFYTLWDVDIYTGDAIVRDKRSIAISPEGTRIECDDHSFEYSESWTSMNTLNQYGTKWKLSVPHLDIDFSIEAPFVKQETRTICATRGYWEGRVSVRGTMGGNEVAGLGFVENVPAQFITKFDNYMKRIARVTAEEVKKIYPDALADPETAVQVLILESDSNAGSLPLVRFTRDVRIDSLHENLFAPVRHLTDRGGKSWRSFLGMACLSVLGTDPEPFKALLAATELLHTGSLIIDDIQDESPMRRGVKSVHSVWGVATAINAGTAAYFAFDTALRSMTPYLRPEQTLRIYEIYFETMRAAHVGQALDIAGQQQVDLDDVLCGRVLPSLLEKRVISVHRLKTAIIAANIAKIAAIIANASPAQVQAIAKYFERIGIAFQIIDDVYDIRGWSHVIKLDDKREKKPQLKRRGDDIRSGKISIPISKAGSMMPLEEARWVWETVLSKPGDDDHLTQLVIDKLEAHGVVDLCVDEAHEMVDGAWAELEPLLRDNQMKVMIRALGWYLVKYNSI
;
A
#
# COMPACT_ATOMS: atom_id res chain seq x y z
N MET A 1 -14.79 -30.53 6.91
CA MET A 1 -15.66 -30.48 5.72
C MET A 1 -14.87 -31.12 4.59
N ALA A 2 -15.49 -32.05 3.85
CA ALA A 2 -14.79 -32.97 2.95
C ALA A 2 -13.95 -32.20 1.91
N SER A 3 -12.68 -32.61 1.78
CA SER A 3 -11.79 -32.21 0.69
C SER A 3 -12.31 -32.84 -0.60
N GLU A 4 -12.95 -32.06 -1.46
CA GLU A 4 -13.15 -32.48 -2.84
C GLU A 4 -11.82 -32.29 -3.56
N SER A 5 -11.11 -33.41 -3.76
CA SER A 5 -10.07 -33.54 -4.77
C SER A 5 -10.58 -33.01 -6.11
N ILE A 6 -9.71 -32.41 -6.93
CA ILE A 6 -10.05 -31.95 -8.28
C ILE A 6 -10.92 -33.02 -8.97
N PRO A 7 -12.14 -32.70 -9.44
CA PRO A 7 -12.95 -33.69 -10.15
C PRO A 7 -12.12 -34.21 -11.31
N VAL A 8 -11.98 -35.54 -11.45
CA VAL A 8 -11.29 -36.18 -12.59
C VAL A 8 -11.72 -35.56 -13.93
N ASN A 9 -12.99 -35.15 -14.00
CA ASN A 9 -13.60 -34.44 -15.13
C ASN A 9 -12.94 -33.09 -15.49
N MET A 10 -12.42 -32.32 -14.54
CA MET A 10 -11.74 -31.04 -14.83
C MET A 10 -10.33 -31.23 -15.37
N VAL A 11 -9.57 -32.20 -14.85
CA VAL A 11 -8.25 -32.55 -15.38
C VAL A 11 -8.40 -33.03 -16.83
N ASP A 12 -9.31 -33.97 -17.07
CA ASP A 12 -9.61 -34.49 -18.41
C ASP A 12 -10.06 -33.39 -19.37
N ALA A 13 -10.86 -32.43 -18.90
CA ALA A 13 -11.34 -31.32 -19.72
C ALA A 13 -10.22 -30.31 -20.07
N ALA A 14 -9.33 -29.98 -19.13
CA ALA A 14 -8.21 -29.06 -19.39
C ALA A 14 -7.25 -29.63 -20.46
N ILE A 15 -6.96 -30.94 -20.38
CA ILE A 15 -6.13 -31.63 -21.37
C ILE A 15 -6.82 -31.70 -22.73
N ALA A 16 -8.12 -31.99 -22.75
CA ALA A 16 -8.88 -32.04 -23.99
C ALA A 16 -8.89 -30.68 -24.71
N HIS A 17 -8.83 -29.59 -23.95
CA HIS A 17 -8.76 -28.24 -24.49
C HIS A 17 -7.34 -27.88 -24.99
N HIS A 18 -6.32 -28.19 -24.19
CA HIS A 18 -4.92 -27.85 -24.48
C HIS A 18 -4.17 -29.00 -25.17
N THR A 19 -4.30 -29.06 -26.49
CA THR A 19 -3.84 -30.22 -27.28
C THR A 19 -2.32 -30.40 -27.40
N ASP A 20 -1.52 -29.39 -27.05
CA ASP A 20 -0.06 -29.42 -27.13
C ASP A 20 0.63 -29.60 -25.76
N TRP A 21 -0.15 -29.94 -24.72
CA TRP A 21 0.37 -30.32 -23.41
C TRP A 21 0.85 -31.77 -23.36
N PRO A 22 1.82 -32.09 -22.47
CA PRO A 22 2.05 -33.47 -22.06
C PRO A 22 0.79 -34.03 -21.38
N ALA A 23 0.48 -35.31 -21.62
CA ALA A 23 -0.59 -35.97 -20.88
C ALA A 23 -0.25 -35.99 -19.37
N PRO A 24 -1.23 -35.88 -18.45
CA PRO A 24 -0.95 -35.94 -17.02
C PRO A 24 -0.26 -37.24 -16.65
N GLY A 25 0.72 -37.13 -15.77
CA GLY A 25 1.56 -38.24 -15.34
C GLY A 25 2.66 -38.61 -16.34
N THR A 26 2.74 -37.93 -17.49
CA THR A 26 3.90 -38.06 -18.39
C THR A 26 5.16 -37.70 -17.61
N LYS A 27 6.10 -38.65 -17.55
CA LYS A 27 7.38 -38.45 -16.87
C LYS A 27 8.33 -37.72 -17.80
N ILE A 28 8.45 -36.41 -17.58
CA ILE A 28 9.42 -35.54 -18.26
C ILE A 28 10.83 -35.97 -17.86
N GLN A 29 11.72 -36.25 -18.84
CA GLN A 29 13.11 -36.61 -18.53
C GLN A 29 14.01 -35.38 -18.46
N LYS A 30 13.79 -34.43 -19.37
CA LYS A 30 14.53 -33.19 -19.52
C LYS A 30 13.59 -32.00 -19.63
N MET A 31 13.98 -30.86 -19.06
CA MET A 31 13.13 -29.67 -19.14
C MET A 31 13.03 -29.14 -20.57
N SER A 32 14.05 -29.35 -21.43
CA SER A 32 13.99 -28.97 -22.84
C SER A 32 12.81 -29.59 -23.62
N GLU A 33 12.21 -30.68 -23.13
CA GLU A 33 11.02 -31.28 -23.73
C GLU A 33 9.78 -30.37 -23.65
N ILE A 34 9.77 -29.45 -22.67
CA ILE A 34 8.63 -28.59 -22.36
C ILE A 34 8.96 -27.10 -22.21
N ASP A 35 10.22 -26.72 -22.40
CA ASP A 35 10.66 -25.33 -22.23
C ASP A 35 10.14 -24.38 -23.30
N LEU A 36 9.93 -24.83 -24.53
CA LEU A 36 9.45 -23.95 -25.59
C LEU A 36 8.00 -23.48 -25.35
N PRO A 37 7.61 -22.33 -25.93
CA PRO A 37 6.24 -21.84 -25.80
C PRO A 37 5.19 -22.75 -26.41
N ARG A 38 3.94 -22.63 -25.93
CA ARG A 38 2.80 -23.46 -26.35
C ARG A 38 1.75 -22.63 -27.07
N LYS A 39 1.28 -23.14 -28.21
CA LYS A 39 0.32 -22.41 -29.07
C LYS A 39 -1.05 -22.29 -28.42
N SER A 40 -1.43 -23.24 -27.57
CA SER A 40 -2.72 -23.18 -26.88
C SER A 40 -2.69 -22.33 -25.61
N SER A 41 -1.52 -21.86 -25.16
CA SER A 41 -1.39 -21.20 -23.86
C SER A 41 -1.65 -19.70 -23.94
N GLY A 42 -2.56 -19.24 -23.08
CA GLY A 42 -2.81 -17.83 -22.84
C GLY A 42 -1.74 -17.17 -21.99
N THR A 43 -1.16 -17.89 -21.02
CA THR A 43 -0.12 -17.39 -20.12
C THR A 43 0.95 -18.45 -19.93
N GLU A 44 2.20 -18.01 -19.95
CA GLU A 44 3.36 -18.86 -19.74
C GLU A 44 4.43 -18.15 -18.92
N TRP A 45 5.13 -18.90 -18.08
CA TRP A 45 6.35 -18.41 -17.44
C TRP A 45 7.45 -19.45 -17.27
N TRP A 46 8.66 -18.90 -17.20
CA TRP A 46 9.91 -19.56 -16.82
C TRP A 46 10.41 -18.87 -15.58
N TYR A 47 10.51 -19.61 -14.48
CA TYR A 47 10.85 -19.05 -13.19
C TYR A 47 12.03 -19.79 -12.57
N TYR A 48 13.04 -19.03 -12.19
CA TYR A 48 14.26 -19.55 -11.58
C TYR A 48 14.46 -18.87 -10.25
N ASN A 49 14.77 -19.63 -9.20
CA ASN A 49 15.21 -19.06 -7.94
C ASN A 49 16.49 -19.74 -7.43
N PHE A 50 17.21 -18.99 -6.60
CA PHE A 50 18.53 -19.37 -6.13
C PHE A 50 18.70 -19.03 -4.66
N HIS A 51 19.31 -19.95 -3.92
CA HIS A 51 19.91 -19.71 -2.63
C HIS A 51 21.42 -19.66 -2.80
N LEU A 52 22.00 -18.49 -2.53
CA LEU A 52 23.38 -18.18 -2.87
C LEU A 52 24.22 -17.99 -1.62
N SER A 53 25.37 -18.64 -1.60
CA SER A 53 26.51 -18.30 -0.76
C SER A 53 27.57 -17.67 -1.67
N LEU A 54 28.08 -16.51 -1.30
CA LEU A 54 29.07 -15.78 -2.09
C LEU A 54 30.48 -16.04 -1.57
N VAL A 55 31.48 -15.96 -2.45
CA VAL A 55 32.89 -16.23 -2.10
C VAL A 55 33.46 -15.26 -1.05
N ASP A 56 32.82 -14.11 -0.85
CA ASP A 56 33.17 -13.12 0.18
C ASP A 56 32.47 -13.35 1.53
N GLY A 57 31.69 -14.43 1.65
CA GLY A 57 30.99 -14.84 2.87
C GLY A 57 29.57 -14.28 3.00
N ARG A 58 29.13 -13.40 2.09
CA ARG A 58 27.73 -12.92 2.10
C ARG A 58 26.77 -14.03 1.67
N LYS A 59 25.55 -13.98 2.22
CA LYS A 59 24.44 -14.85 1.83
C LYS A 59 23.43 -14.04 1.05
N ALA A 60 22.97 -14.57 -0.07
CA ALA A 60 21.96 -13.93 -0.89
C ALA A 60 20.91 -14.94 -1.36
N SER A 61 19.86 -14.43 -1.96
CA SER A 61 18.95 -15.18 -2.82
C SER A 61 18.56 -14.30 -3.99
N ALA A 62 18.20 -14.93 -5.10
CA ALA A 62 17.67 -14.20 -6.23
C ALA A 62 16.59 -15.03 -6.92
N PHE A 63 15.70 -14.36 -7.64
CA PHE A 63 14.80 -15.01 -8.57
C PHE A 63 14.70 -14.21 -9.85
N ILE A 64 14.30 -14.86 -10.94
CA ILE A 64 13.91 -14.23 -12.21
C ILE A 64 12.77 -15.02 -12.84
N ALA A 65 11.78 -14.27 -13.31
CA ALA A 65 10.57 -14.77 -13.94
C ALA A 65 10.40 -14.08 -15.29
N PHE A 66 10.37 -14.88 -16.36
CA PHE A 66 10.02 -14.44 -17.70
C PHE A 66 8.57 -14.81 -17.96
N PHE A 67 7.72 -13.84 -18.31
CA PHE A 67 6.30 -14.06 -18.60
C PHE A 67 6.00 -13.73 -20.06
N ARG A 68 5.23 -14.59 -20.71
CA ARG A 68 4.59 -14.35 -22.00
C ARG A 68 3.08 -14.55 -21.84
N THR A 69 2.30 -13.54 -22.22
CA THR A 69 0.84 -13.63 -22.29
C THR A 69 0.39 -13.44 -23.72
N THR A 70 -0.44 -14.35 -24.21
CA THR A 70 -1.05 -14.33 -25.54
C THR A 70 -2.47 -13.78 -25.44
N THR A 71 -2.78 -12.79 -26.28
CA THR A 71 -4.06 -12.08 -26.24
C THR A 71 -4.59 -11.84 -27.65
N LEU A 72 -5.91 -11.84 -27.81
CA LEU A 72 -6.56 -11.53 -29.08
C LEU A 72 -6.84 -10.02 -29.19
N ASN A 73 -6.21 -9.43 -30.20
CA ASN A 73 -6.44 -8.08 -30.67
C ASN A 73 -7.03 -8.11 -32.10
N PRO A 74 -8.35 -7.98 -32.29
CA PRO A 74 -8.97 -7.95 -33.61
C PRO A 74 -8.60 -6.73 -34.46
N LYS A 75 -7.92 -5.71 -33.91
CA LYS A 75 -7.32 -4.63 -34.71
C LYS A 75 -5.95 -5.03 -35.28
N SER A 76 -5.32 -6.09 -34.76
CA SER A 76 -4.07 -6.63 -35.28
C SER A 76 -4.31 -7.35 -36.60
N THR A 77 -3.43 -7.12 -37.57
CA THR A 77 -3.45 -7.79 -38.88
C THR A 77 -2.52 -9.01 -38.95
N LYS A 78 -1.88 -9.38 -37.83
CA LYS A 78 -0.93 -10.51 -37.74
C LYS A 78 -1.60 -11.72 -37.06
N ASP A 79 -1.17 -12.93 -37.42
CA ASP A 79 -1.49 -14.21 -36.75
C ASP A 79 -2.93 -14.35 -36.24
N ASN A 80 -3.91 -14.17 -37.13
CA ASN A 80 -5.34 -14.23 -36.83
C ASN A 80 -5.80 -13.29 -35.69
N GLY A 81 -5.05 -12.22 -35.42
CA GLY A 81 -5.31 -11.24 -34.36
C GLY A 81 -4.55 -11.51 -33.06
N LEU A 82 -3.73 -12.57 -32.96
CA LEU A 82 -2.96 -12.86 -31.75
C LEU A 82 -1.81 -11.86 -31.57
N VAL A 83 -1.60 -11.45 -30.33
CA VAL A 83 -0.51 -10.58 -29.87
C VAL A 83 0.10 -11.19 -28.63
N HIS A 84 1.43 -11.18 -28.55
CA HIS A 84 2.16 -11.61 -27.36
C HIS A 84 2.66 -10.38 -26.61
N THR A 85 2.36 -10.34 -25.32
CA THR A 85 2.87 -9.34 -24.39
C THR A 85 3.86 -10.01 -23.44
N HIS A 86 4.83 -9.26 -22.96
CA HIS A 86 5.95 -9.80 -22.20
C HIS A 86 6.19 -8.99 -20.93
N LEU A 87 6.51 -9.71 -19.85
CA LEU A 87 6.87 -9.15 -18.53
C LEU A 87 8.09 -9.89 -17.99
N LEU A 88 8.98 -9.16 -17.33
CA LEU A 88 10.16 -9.65 -16.65
C LEU A 88 10.13 -9.16 -15.20
N ASN A 89 10.23 -10.07 -14.25
CA ASN A 89 10.47 -9.73 -12.85
C ASN A 89 11.74 -10.42 -12.38
N PHE A 90 12.63 -9.70 -11.71
CA PHE A 90 13.73 -10.33 -10.99
C PHE A 90 14.05 -9.57 -9.71
N ALA A 91 14.55 -10.27 -8.71
CA ALA A 91 14.96 -9.65 -7.46
C ALA A 91 16.21 -10.32 -6.87
N ILE A 92 16.92 -9.58 -6.01
CA ILE A 92 18.05 -10.05 -5.21
C ILE A 92 17.80 -9.64 -3.75
N SER A 93 17.75 -10.63 -2.87
CA SER A 93 17.76 -10.44 -1.42
C SER A 93 19.17 -10.66 -0.89
N ILE A 94 19.76 -9.66 -0.25
CA ILE A 94 21.01 -9.80 0.50
C ILE A 94 20.66 -9.90 1.97
N LEU A 95 21.13 -10.97 2.62
CA LEU A 95 20.88 -11.16 4.04
C LEU A 95 21.71 -10.17 4.88
N PRO A 96 21.23 -9.78 6.07
CA PRO A 96 22.03 -9.06 7.04
C PRO A 96 23.35 -9.79 7.34
N ALA A 97 24.41 -9.05 7.67
CA ALA A 97 25.62 -9.67 8.17
C ALA A 97 25.33 -10.42 9.49
N ASP A 98 25.85 -11.63 9.66
CA ASP A 98 25.75 -12.37 10.91
C ASP A 98 26.35 -11.47 12.03
N SER A 99 25.51 -10.99 12.96
CA SER A 99 25.90 -9.99 13.96
C SER A 99 26.82 -10.57 15.02
N ALA A 100 28.11 -10.66 14.69
CA ALA A 100 29.19 -10.96 15.63
C ALA A 100 30.25 -9.85 15.66
N ALA A 101 29.87 -8.59 15.43
CA ALA A 101 30.68 -7.43 15.75
C ALA A 101 29.82 -6.19 15.97
N THR A 102 29.84 -5.66 17.19
CA THR A 102 29.34 -4.32 17.51
C THR A 102 30.11 -3.30 16.64
N PRO A 103 29.47 -2.36 15.93
CA PRO A 103 30.22 -1.33 15.22
C PRO A 103 30.86 -0.41 16.24
N ALA A 104 32.20 -0.41 16.30
CA ALA A 104 32.94 0.62 17.01
C ALA A 104 32.61 1.97 16.37
N SER A 105 32.22 2.94 17.20
CA SER A 105 32.04 4.32 16.80
C SER A 105 33.36 4.88 16.26
N ASN A 106 33.41 5.21 14.97
CA ASN A 106 34.32 6.22 14.44
C ASN A 106 33.75 6.77 13.14
N GLY A 107 33.53 8.09 13.12
CA GLY A 107 32.99 8.79 11.97
C GLY A 107 34.01 8.96 10.85
N LEU A 108 33.52 9.06 9.61
CA LEU A 108 33.81 10.18 8.72
C LEU A 108 32.85 10.14 7.51
N HIS A 109 32.53 11.35 7.02
CA HIS A 109 31.65 11.70 5.91
C HIS A 109 31.71 10.80 4.66
N SER A 110 30.58 10.15 4.37
CA SER A 110 30.06 9.93 3.01
C SER A 110 28.52 9.93 3.08
N SER A 111 27.81 9.91 1.95
CA SER A 111 26.34 9.93 1.88
C SER A 111 25.73 8.67 2.51
N VAL A 112 25.45 8.71 3.82
CA VAL A 112 25.13 7.55 4.67
C VAL A 112 23.61 7.38 4.93
N LEU A 113 22.74 7.95 4.10
CA LEU A 113 21.29 7.76 4.31
C LEU A 113 20.77 6.36 3.88
N ASP A 114 21.52 5.61 3.06
CA ASP A 114 21.13 4.24 2.65
C ASP A 114 21.98 3.12 3.29
N SER A 115 23.20 3.39 3.78
CA SER A 115 24.18 2.29 3.95
C SER A 115 24.25 1.62 5.33
N THR A 116 23.70 2.23 6.40
CA THR A 116 23.89 1.70 7.77
C THR A 116 22.72 0.88 8.32
N ASP A 117 21.48 1.16 7.91
CA ASP A 117 20.29 0.40 8.36
C ASP A 117 20.14 -0.90 7.57
N ASP A 118 20.42 -0.83 6.27
CA ASP A 118 20.41 -1.94 5.32
C ASP A 118 21.42 -3.06 5.64
N ALA A 119 22.56 -2.70 6.23
CA ALA A 119 23.57 -3.68 6.65
C ALA A 119 23.10 -4.56 7.84
N VAL A 120 22.14 -4.05 8.63
CA VAL A 120 21.56 -4.72 9.81
C VAL A 120 20.21 -5.40 9.49
N HIS A 121 19.47 -4.90 8.50
CA HIS A 121 18.11 -5.35 8.17
C HIS A 121 17.96 -6.09 6.85
N GLY A 122 19.04 -6.29 6.08
CA GLY A 122 19.01 -6.96 4.79
C GLY A 122 18.55 -6.01 3.68
N ARG A 123 18.84 -6.36 2.43
CA ARG A 123 18.51 -5.53 1.26
C ARG A 123 17.71 -6.31 0.24
N TYR A 124 16.73 -5.67 -0.37
CA TYR A 124 15.92 -6.24 -1.44
C TYR A 124 15.94 -5.33 -2.65
N TYR A 125 16.56 -5.80 -3.72
CA TYR A 125 16.55 -5.15 -5.02
C TYR A 125 15.53 -5.86 -5.89
N SER A 126 14.65 -5.12 -6.57
CA SER A 126 13.69 -5.71 -7.50
C SER A 126 13.54 -4.85 -8.75
N THR A 127 13.43 -5.53 -9.89
CA THR A 127 13.11 -4.96 -11.20
C THR A 127 11.86 -5.63 -11.72
N SER A 128 10.91 -4.81 -12.20
CA SER A 128 9.75 -5.25 -12.97
C SER A 128 9.70 -4.46 -14.26
N ALA A 129 9.62 -5.15 -15.40
CA ALA A 129 9.73 -4.53 -16.71
C ALA A 129 8.81 -5.22 -17.72
N MET A 130 8.19 -4.44 -18.61
CA MET A 130 7.22 -4.97 -19.59
C MET A 130 7.37 -4.33 -20.96
N ASP A 131 6.84 -5.00 -22.00
CA ASP A 131 6.74 -4.39 -23.32
C ASP A 131 5.56 -3.43 -23.43
N ILE A 132 5.57 -2.62 -24.49
CA ILE A 132 4.51 -1.64 -24.75
C ILE A 132 3.16 -2.31 -25.04
N GLU A 133 3.15 -3.54 -25.56
CA GLU A 133 1.92 -4.28 -25.83
C GLU A 133 1.22 -4.70 -24.53
N ASN A 134 1.98 -5.01 -23.48
CA ASN A 134 1.45 -5.24 -22.14
C ASN A 134 0.79 -3.97 -21.58
N VAL A 135 1.43 -2.80 -21.73
CA VAL A 135 0.88 -1.50 -21.32
C VAL A 135 -0.43 -1.20 -22.04
N ASN A 136 -0.47 -1.42 -23.37
CA ASN A 136 -1.67 -1.24 -24.19
C ASN A 136 -2.80 -2.18 -23.74
N PHE A 137 -2.48 -3.43 -23.44
CA PHE A 137 -3.43 -4.40 -22.93
C PHE A 137 -4.00 -4.01 -21.56
N LEU A 138 -3.15 -3.59 -20.62
CA LEU A 138 -3.61 -3.12 -19.31
C LEU A 138 -4.51 -1.89 -19.44
N ALA A 139 -4.17 -0.94 -20.32
CA ALA A 139 -5.00 0.22 -20.57
C ALA A 139 -6.38 -0.15 -21.13
N SER A 140 -6.45 -1.10 -22.07
CA SER A 140 -7.73 -1.54 -22.66
C SER A 140 -8.61 -2.28 -21.65
N VAL A 141 -8.02 -3.07 -20.74
CA VAL A 141 -8.76 -3.70 -19.64
C VAL A 141 -9.30 -2.64 -18.67
N LEU A 142 -8.47 -1.65 -18.29
CA LEU A 142 -8.87 -0.58 -17.38
C LEU A 142 -9.96 0.34 -17.95
N GLU A 143 -10.04 0.51 -19.27
CA GLU A 143 -11.07 1.31 -19.92
C GLU A 143 -12.48 0.80 -19.59
N VAL A 144 -12.64 -0.52 -19.56
CA VAL A 144 -13.92 -1.22 -19.35
C VAL A 144 -14.09 -1.82 -17.96
N ASP A 145 -13.04 -1.87 -17.13
CA ASP A 145 -13.11 -2.39 -15.77
C ASP A 145 -14.06 -1.57 -14.88
N THR A 146 -15.06 -2.25 -14.32
CA THR A 146 -16.06 -1.68 -13.41
C THR A 146 -15.83 -2.04 -11.95
N ARG A 147 -14.84 -2.88 -11.66
CA ARG A 147 -14.55 -3.44 -10.32
C ARG A 147 -13.58 -2.56 -9.53
N MET A 148 -12.64 -1.92 -10.23
CA MET A 148 -11.72 -0.94 -9.65
C MET A 148 -12.42 0.39 -9.32
N ASP A 149 -12.04 1.02 -8.21
CA ASP A 149 -12.56 2.33 -7.83
C ASP A 149 -12.32 3.35 -8.97
N SER A 150 -13.37 4.07 -9.36
CA SER A 150 -13.31 4.97 -10.53
C SER A 150 -12.28 6.08 -10.40
N LEU A 151 -11.95 6.52 -9.18
CA LEU A 151 -10.94 7.56 -8.94
C LEU A 151 -9.53 7.03 -9.19
N ILE A 152 -9.25 5.80 -8.77
CA ILE A 152 -7.96 5.12 -8.99
C ILE A 152 -7.86 4.76 -10.48
N ARG A 153 -8.90 4.12 -11.02
CA ARG A 153 -8.96 3.66 -12.41
C ARG A 153 -8.68 4.79 -13.40
N ARG A 154 -9.36 5.94 -13.24
CA ARG A 154 -9.13 7.11 -14.11
C ARG A 154 -7.70 7.62 -14.02
N SER A 155 -7.19 7.78 -12.79
CA SER A 155 -5.84 8.30 -12.56
C SER A 155 -4.75 7.37 -13.11
N LEU A 156 -4.94 6.05 -12.99
CA LEU A 156 -4.04 5.05 -13.55
C LEU A 156 -4.12 5.01 -15.08
N PHE A 157 -5.34 5.05 -15.63
CA PHE A 157 -5.57 5.07 -17.07
C PHE A 157 -4.90 6.28 -17.74
N ASP A 158 -4.98 7.47 -17.15
CA ASP A 158 -4.32 8.68 -17.65
C ASP A 158 -2.78 8.49 -17.76
N VAL A 159 -2.16 7.80 -16.79
CA VAL A 159 -0.72 7.47 -16.84
C VAL A 159 -0.42 6.52 -17.99
N LEU A 160 -1.18 5.43 -18.12
CA LEU A 160 -0.93 4.43 -19.17
C LEU A 160 -1.17 4.98 -20.58
N GLN A 161 -2.19 5.83 -20.77
CA GLN A 161 -2.47 6.48 -22.05
C GLN A 161 -1.36 7.43 -22.51
N SER A 162 -0.54 7.94 -21.58
CA SER A 162 0.63 8.75 -21.91
C SER A 162 1.84 7.92 -22.40
N GLY A 163 1.69 6.59 -22.51
CA GLY A 163 2.76 5.68 -22.90
C GLY A 163 3.77 5.40 -21.79
N LYS A 164 3.35 5.60 -20.53
CA LYS A 164 4.17 5.40 -19.32
C LYS A 164 3.58 4.33 -18.44
N VAL A 165 4.38 3.82 -17.52
CA VAL A 165 3.94 2.94 -16.43
C VAL A 165 4.31 3.55 -15.09
N PRO A 166 3.50 3.36 -14.03
CA PRO A 166 3.87 3.78 -12.69
C PRO A 166 5.12 3.03 -12.19
N GLU A 167 6.13 3.75 -11.74
CA GLU A 167 7.29 3.18 -11.03
C GLU A 167 6.84 2.29 -9.84
N PRO A 168 7.59 1.22 -9.53
CA PRO A 168 8.92 0.87 -10.05
C PRO A 168 8.91 0.09 -11.38
N ASP A 169 7.75 -0.13 -11.99
CA ASP A 169 7.68 -0.76 -13.31
C ASP A 169 8.42 0.08 -14.36
N ILE A 170 9.09 -0.56 -15.31
CA ILE A 170 9.76 0.08 -16.45
C ILE A 170 9.32 -0.54 -17.78
N ILE A 171 9.56 0.18 -18.88
CA ILE A 171 9.25 -0.29 -20.24
C ILE A 171 10.54 -0.75 -20.91
N PHE A 172 10.51 -1.92 -21.57
CA PHE A 172 11.65 -2.43 -22.34
C PHE A 172 12.08 -1.44 -23.43
N GLN A 173 13.40 -1.26 -23.57
CA GLN A 173 14.01 -0.38 -24.56
C GLN A 173 14.35 -1.10 -25.87
N THR A 174 14.45 -2.43 -25.84
CA THR A 174 14.70 -3.26 -27.02
C THR A 174 13.68 -4.39 -27.16
N PRO A 175 13.44 -4.90 -28.39
CA PRO A 175 12.45 -5.95 -28.61
C PRO A 175 12.77 -7.24 -27.85
N VAL A 176 11.73 -7.88 -27.33
CA VAL A 176 11.81 -9.21 -26.71
C VAL A 176 12.01 -10.28 -27.80
N VAL A 177 12.89 -11.24 -27.53
CA VAL A 177 13.12 -12.42 -28.36
C VAL A 177 12.75 -13.67 -27.56
N VAL A 178 11.86 -14.48 -28.12
CA VAL A 178 11.44 -15.77 -27.57
C VAL A 178 11.63 -16.81 -28.67
N ALA A 179 12.47 -17.81 -28.43
CA ALA A 179 12.60 -18.95 -29.35
C ALA A 179 11.34 -19.81 -29.32
N GLU A 180 10.80 -20.15 -30.49
CA GLU A 180 9.64 -21.04 -30.65
C GLU A 180 10.02 -22.44 -31.14
N GLU A 181 11.27 -22.62 -31.58
CA GLU A 181 11.83 -23.87 -32.08
C GLU A 181 13.29 -24.00 -31.63
N GLY A 182 13.79 -25.24 -31.52
CA GLY A 182 15.17 -25.51 -31.11
C GLY A 182 15.35 -25.50 -29.58
N ASP A 183 16.47 -24.95 -29.13
CA ASP A 183 16.77 -24.83 -27.70
C ASP A 183 16.13 -23.57 -27.10
N LEU A 184 15.85 -23.59 -25.80
CA LEU A 184 15.31 -22.44 -25.09
C LEU A 184 16.27 -21.25 -25.22
N SER A 185 15.77 -20.14 -25.77
CA SER A 185 16.47 -18.86 -25.80
C SER A 185 15.46 -17.73 -25.62
N LEU A 186 15.55 -17.06 -24.48
CA LEU A 186 14.75 -15.90 -24.12
C LEU A 186 15.67 -14.70 -23.94
N LYS A 187 15.28 -13.55 -24.50
CA LYS A 187 15.96 -12.26 -24.27
C LYS A 187 14.93 -11.16 -24.11
N TYR A 188 14.82 -10.64 -22.89
CA TYR A 188 13.89 -9.60 -22.48
C TYR A 188 14.71 -8.34 -22.22
N ASP A 189 14.82 -7.52 -23.27
CA ASP A 189 15.69 -6.36 -23.30
C ASP A 189 17.17 -6.72 -22.99
N ASN A 190 17.96 -5.76 -22.50
CA ASN A 190 19.24 -6.00 -21.84
C ASN A 190 19.09 -6.31 -20.33
N LEU A 191 17.84 -6.49 -19.87
CA LEU A 191 17.52 -6.68 -18.46
C LEU A 191 17.55 -8.14 -18.05
N GLY A 192 17.14 -9.06 -18.92
CA GLY A 192 17.08 -10.48 -18.60
C GLY A 192 17.23 -11.39 -19.81
N SER A 193 17.93 -12.51 -19.66
CA SER A 193 17.97 -13.56 -20.67
C SER A 193 18.18 -14.93 -20.06
N VAL A 194 17.70 -15.97 -20.73
CA VAL A 194 18.08 -17.36 -20.46
C VAL A 194 18.35 -18.11 -21.76
N VAL A 195 19.42 -18.90 -21.78
CA VAL A 195 19.74 -19.80 -22.89
C VAL A 195 20.02 -21.20 -22.33
N CYS A 196 19.31 -22.20 -22.82
CA CYS A 196 19.62 -23.60 -22.53
C CYS A 196 20.66 -24.12 -23.52
N THR A 197 21.70 -24.77 -23.01
CA THR A 197 22.71 -25.46 -23.81
C THR A 197 22.97 -26.85 -23.23
N THR A 198 23.61 -27.73 -24.00
CA THR A 198 24.06 -29.03 -23.49
C THR A 198 25.57 -28.99 -23.27
N ASN A 199 26.02 -29.32 -22.06
CA ASN A 199 27.44 -29.36 -21.73
C ASN A 199 28.13 -30.62 -22.30
N ALA A 200 29.45 -30.72 -22.14
CA ALA A 200 30.23 -31.87 -22.63
C ALA A 200 29.85 -33.22 -22.00
N SER A 201 29.21 -33.21 -20.83
CA SER A 201 28.70 -34.39 -20.12
C SER A 201 27.31 -34.82 -20.60
N GLY A 202 26.63 -34.00 -21.42
CA GLY A 202 25.28 -34.26 -21.90
C GLY A 202 24.16 -33.69 -21.02
N ASP A 203 24.51 -32.91 -19.99
CA ASP A 203 23.58 -32.27 -19.08
C ASP A 203 23.11 -30.92 -19.65
N GLU A 204 21.87 -30.55 -19.33
CA GLU A 204 21.31 -29.25 -19.65
C GLU A 204 21.90 -28.18 -18.73
N VAL A 205 22.33 -27.06 -19.31
CA VAL A 205 22.83 -25.89 -18.57
C VAL A 205 22.06 -24.67 -19.03
N TYR A 206 21.38 -24.04 -18.07
CA TYR A 206 20.63 -22.80 -18.28
C TYR A 206 21.52 -21.64 -17.87
N HIS A 207 21.99 -20.89 -18.86
CA HIS A 207 22.76 -19.67 -18.64
C HIS A 207 21.78 -18.49 -18.50
N ILE A 208 21.69 -17.93 -17.30
CA ILE A 208 20.69 -16.94 -16.91
C ILE A 208 21.39 -15.63 -16.56
N VAL A 209 20.96 -14.54 -17.18
CA VAL A 209 21.50 -13.20 -16.93
C VAL A 209 20.36 -12.30 -16.51
N ALA A 210 20.59 -11.50 -15.46
CA ALA A 210 19.69 -10.44 -15.02
C ALA A 210 20.50 -9.18 -14.70
N ARG A 211 20.05 -8.00 -15.15
CA ARG A 211 20.71 -6.73 -14.87
C ARG A 211 19.69 -5.61 -14.75
N SER A 212 19.84 -4.80 -13.72
CA SER A 212 19.03 -3.59 -13.50
C SER A 212 19.27 -2.56 -14.61
N GLU A 213 18.30 -1.68 -14.85
CA GLU A 213 18.38 -0.65 -15.90
C GLU A 213 19.60 0.28 -15.71
N ASP A 214 19.90 0.66 -14.48
CA ASP A 214 21.07 1.48 -14.15
C ASP A 214 22.37 0.66 -13.98
N GLY A 215 22.27 -0.67 -14.07
CA GLY A 215 23.38 -1.60 -13.92
C GLY A 215 23.97 -1.67 -12.52
N SER A 216 23.26 -1.20 -11.49
CA SER A 216 23.73 -1.16 -10.10
C SER A 216 23.72 -2.53 -9.41
N TYR A 217 22.80 -3.41 -9.83
CA TYR A 217 22.69 -4.80 -9.38
C TYR A 217 22.29 -5.77 -10.50
N GLY A 218 22.57 -7.06 -10.32
CA GLY A 218 22.25 -8.12 -11.27
C GLY A 218 22.91 -9.45 -10.92
N PHE A 219 22.79 -10.44 -11.79
CA PHE A 219 23.50 -11.71 -11.68
C PHE A 219 23.69 -12.39 -13.04
N GLU A 220 24.70 -13.24 -13.13
CA GLU A 220 24.98 -14.13 -14.26
C GLU A 220 25.20 -15.52 -13.68
N ILE A 221 24.23 -16.41 -13.86
CA ILE A 221 24.15 -17.70 -13.19
C ILE A 221 23.97 -18.82 -14.21
N ASP A 222 24.82 -19.84 -14.11
CA ASP A 222 24.60 -21.13 -14.75
C ASP A 222 23.88 -22.08 -13.80
N LEU A 223 22.77 -22.63 -14.26
CA LEU A 223 21.93 -23.57 -13.52
C LEU A 223 21.95 -24.93 -14.21
N THR A 224 22.37 -25.98 -13.50
CA THR A 224 22.43 -27.36 -14.03
C THR A 224 21.52 -28.29 -13.20
N PRO A 225 20.46 -28.89 -13.79
CA PRO A 225 19.56 -29.81 -13.07
C PRO A 225 20.29 -30.98 -12.41
N ARG A 226 20.05 -31.22 -11.12
CA ARG A 226 20.58 -32.39 -10.36
C ARG A 226 19.54 -33.49 -10.15
N LYS A 227 18.26 -33.10 -10.02
CA LYS A 227 17.13 -34.01 -9.92
C LYS A 227 16.33 -34.02 -11.23
N PRO A 228 15.61 -35.09 -11.55
CA PRO A 228 14.75 -35.10 -12.73
C PRO A 228 13.62 -34.07 -12.58
N PRO A 229 13.06 -33.58 -13.69
CA PRO A 229 11.83 -32.78 -13.68
C PRO A 229 10.68 -33.53 -13.00
N ILE A 230 9.91 -32.82 -12.18
CA ILE A 230 8.80 -33.32 -11.39
C ILE A 230 7.54 -32.54 -11.76
N ASN A 231 6.47 -33.27 -12.08
CA ASN A 231 5.17 -32.64 -12.32
C ASN A 231 4.57 -32.15 -11.00
N HIS A 232 4.11 -30.90 -10.97
CA HIS A 232 3.35 -30.32 -9.86
C HIS A 232 1.85 -30.67 -10.00
N GLY A 233 0.99 -30.09 -9.17
CA GLY A 233 -0.46 -30.23 -9.30
C GLY A 233 -0.95 -31.67 -9.23
N ALA A 234 -2.03 -31.95 -9.96
CA ALA A 234 -2.53 -33.29 -10.26
C ALA A 234 -1.76 -33.90 -11.42
N ASN A 235 -0.55 -34.42 -11.13
CA ASN A 235 0.33 -35.04 -12.12
C ASN A 235 0.67 -34.14 -13.33
N GLY A 236 0.77 -32.84 -13.09
CA GLY A 236 1.16 -31.83 -14.06
C GLY A 236 0.12 -30.73 -14.20
N VAL A 237 -1.12 -30.95 -13.75
CA VAL A 237 -2.21 -29.98 -13.96
C VAL A 237 -2.57 -29.26 -12.66
N VAL A 238 -2.54 -27.93 -12.69
CA VAL A 238 -2.99 -27.03 -11.63
C VAL A 238 -4.19 -26.24 -12.14
N GLN A 239 -5.13 -25.90 -11.26
CA GLN A 239 -6.24 -25.00 -11.62
C GLN A 239 -5.74 -23.56 -11.71
N GLY A 240 -5.73 -22.96 -12.91
CA GLY A 240 -5.49 -21.54 -13.08
C GLY A 240 -6.73 -20.71 -12.78
N ASP A 241 -6.97 -19.64 -13.55
CA ASP A 241 -7.97 -18.62 -13.22
C ASP A 241 -9.40 -19.08 -13.50
N LEU A 242 -9.99 -19.75 -12.50
CA LEU A 242 -11.41 -19.78 -12.21
C LEU A 242 -12.39 -19.68 -13.40
N HIS A 243 -13.00 -20.82 -13.71
CA HIS A 243 -14.41 -21.06 -14.13
C HIS A 243 -14.55 -21.99 -15.34
N SER A 244 -13.47 -22.35 -16.03
CA SER A 244 -13.55 -23.27 -17.16
C SER A 244 -12.34 -24.21 -17.26
N PRO A 245 -12.46 -25.33 -17.98
CA PRO A 245 -11.31 -26.15 -18.36
C PRO A 245 -10.21 -25.38 -19.09
N ASP A 246 -10.56 -24.28 -19.76
CA ASP A 246 -9.65 -23.45 -20.55
C ASP A 246 -8.59 -22.78 -19.66
N ASP A 247 -8.89 -22.62 -18.37
CA ASP A 247 -8.05 -21.91 -17.41
C ASP A 247 -7.04 -22.82 -16.69
N GLY A 248 -6.99 -24.12 -17.00
CA GLY A 248 -5.97 -25.01 -16.44
C GLY A 248 -4.54 -24.58 -16.79
N MET A 249 -3.58 -24.92 -15.93
CA MET A 249 -2.14 -24.73 -16.18
C MET A 249 -1.40 -26.05 -16.07
N TYR A 250 -0.40 -26.27 -16.94
CA TYR A 250 0.57 -27.33 -16.80
C TYR A 250 1.80 -26.83 -16.04
N TYR A 251 2.14 -27.45 -14.92
CA TYR A 251 3.24 -27.04 -14.04
C TYR A 251 4.23 -28.21 -13.81
N CYS A 252 5.49 -27.99 -14.19
CA CYS A 252 6.63 -28.88 -13.93
C CYS A 252 7.80 -28.09 -13.31
N PHE A 253 8.60 -28.76 -12.49
CA PHE A 253 9.74 -28.12 -11.81
C PHE A 253 10.93 -29.05 -11.59
N VAL A 254 12.11 -28.46 -11.42
CA VAL A 254 13.34 -29.13 -10.99
C VAL A 254 13.66 -28.70 -9.56
N PRO A 255 13.53 -29.59 -8.57
CA PRO A 255 13.64 -29.21 -7.16
C PRO A 255 15.06 -28.91 -6.70
N ARG A 256 16.10 -29.32 -7.44
CA ARG A 256 17.50 -29.05 -7.12
C ARG A 256 18.35 -28.91 -8.38
N CYS A 257 19.10 -27.82 -8.41
CA CYS A 257 20.11 -27.55 -9.43
C CYS A 257 21.46 -27.19 -8.79
N ASP A 258 22.55 -27.54 -9.46
CA ASP A 258 23.85 -26.90 -9.23
C ASP A 258 23.81 -25.46 -9.73
N VAL A 259 24.49 -24.57 -9.02
CA VAL A 259 24.54 -23.13 -9.31
C VAL A 259 25.99 -22.70 -9.38
N SER A 260 26.35 -21.97 -10.43
CA SER A 260 27.64 -21.29 -10.55
C SER A 260 27.48 -19.93 -11.24
N GLY A 261 28.52 -19.09 -11.22
CA GLY A 261 28.49 -17.76 -11.82
C GLY A 261 28.80 -16.66 -10.82
N SER A 262 28.19 -15.49 -10.98
CA SER A 262 28.40 -14.31 -10.13
C SER A 262 27.14 -13.50 -9.90
N VAL A 263 27.19 -12.66 -8.86
CA VAL A 263 26.16 -11.68 -8.52
C VAL A 263 26.81 -10.30 -8.49
N LEU A 264 26.23 -9.34 -9.20
CA LEU A 264 26.60 -7.94 -9.18
C LEU A 264 25.83 -7.23 -8.08
N ILE A 265 26.54 -6.80 -7.05
CA ILE A 265 25.98 -6.09 -5.88
C ILE A 265 26.97 -5.00 -5.47
N ASP A 266 26.50 -3.83 -5.07
CA ASP A 266 27.35 -2.71 -4.62
C ASP A 266 28.37 -2.28 -5.69
N GLY A 267 28.03 -2.46 -6.97
CA GLY A 267 28.92 -2.21 -8.10
C GLY A 267 30.09 -3.20 -8.23
N VAL A 268 30.07 -4.32 -7.49
CA VAL A 268 31.10 -5.35 -7.51
C VAL A 268 30.50 -6.70 -7.91
N ASP A 269 31.11 -7.34 -8.90
CA ASP A 269 30.81 -8.73 -9.25
C ASP A 269 31.46 -9.68 -8.24
N VAL A 270 30.64 -10.50 -7.59
CA VAL A 270 31.08 -11.46 -6.59
C VAL A 270 30.71 -12.87 -7.02
N GLY A 271 31.71 -13.76 -7.06
CA GLY A 271 31.51 -15.15 -7.44
C GLY A 271 30.60 -15.90 -6.48
N VAL A 272 29.83 -16.84 -7.03
CA VAL A 272 29.02 -17.79 -6.27
C VAL A 272 29.90 -18.93 -5.77
N ASP A 273 29.79 -19.27 -4.48
CA ASP A 273 30.30 -20.52 -3.93
C ASP A 273 29.39 -21.67 -4.36
N THR A 274 29.87 -22.46 -5.31
CA THR A 274 29.13 -23.58 -5.91
C THR A 274 28.84 -24.70 -4.93
N THR A 275 29.55 -24.78 -3.81
CA THR A 275 29.40 -25.87 -2.82
C THR A 275 28.25 -25.64 -1.84
N HIS A 276 27.90 -24.38 -1.58
CA HIS A 276 26.85 -23.97 -0.65
C HIS A 276 25.74 -23.15 -1.32
N SER A 277 25.61 -23.28 -2.64
CA SER A 277 24.56 -22.66 -3.43
C SER A 277 23.72 -23.70 -4.12
N ILE A 278 22.44 -23.40 -4.26
CA ILE A 278 21.45 -24.33 -4.81
C ILE A 278 20.35 -23.55 -5.49
N GLY A 279 19.82 -24.10 -6.57
CA GLY A 279 18.77 -23.45 -7.35
C GLY A 279 17.57 -24.35 -7.59
N TRP A 280 16.52 -23.73 -8.10
CA TRP A 280 15.22 -24.30 -8.41
C TRP A 280 14.74 -23.73 -9.75
N TYR A 281 14.07 -24.55 -10.55
CA TYR A 281 13.52 -24.14 -11.84
C TYR A 281 12.06 -24.58 -11.97
N ASP A 282 11.14 -23.64 -12.20
CA ASP A 282 9.74 -23.88 -12.51
C ASP A 282 9.43 -23.50 -13.97
N ARG A 283 8.61 -24.33 -14.62
CA ARG A 283 8.01 -24.07 -15.93
C ARG A 283 6.51 -24.26 -15.81
N GLU A 284 5.76 -23.21 -16.13
CA GLU A 284 4.30 -23.26 -16.13
C GLU A 284 3.71 -22.60 -17.38
N PHE A 285 2.73 -23.27 -17.99
CA PHE A 285 2.04 -22.76 -19.19
C PHE A 285 0.60 -23.25 -19.24
N GLY A 286 -0.28 -22.43 -19.77
CA GLY A 286 -1.69 -22.76 -19.93
C GLY A 286 -2.56 -21.53 -19.95
N GLY A 287 -3.75 -21.65 -19.38
CA GLY A 287 -4.70 -20.55 -19.26
C GLY A 287 -5.36 -20.16 -20.58
N SER A 288 -6.45 -19.41 -20.47
CA SER A 288 -7.24 -18.96 -21.61
C SER A 288 -6.56 -17.79 -22.35
N ILE A 289 -6.63 -17.80 -23.69
CA ILE A 289 -6.23 -16.65 -24.52
C ILE A 289 -7.31 -15.58 -24.37
N ARG A 290 -6.95 -14.46 -23.71
CA ARG A 290 -7.89 -13.38 -23.38
C ARG A 290 -8.14 -12.45 -24.56
N ASN A 291 -9.23 -11.70 -24.54
CA ASN A 291 -9.51 -10.62 -25.50
C ASN A 291 -9.08 -9.26 -24.94
N TRP A 292 -8.52 -8.38 -25.78
CA TRP A 292 -8.06 -7.05 -25.33
C TRP A 292 -9.15 -6.18 -24.68
N TYR A 293 -10.42 -6.33 -25.05
CA TYR A 293 -11.52 -5.48 -24.58
C TYR A 293 -12.44 -6.16 -23.57
N GLU A 294 -12.03 -7.31 -23.04
CA GLU A 294 -12.79 -8.02 -22.01
C GLU A 294 -12.12 -7.81 -20.66
N SER A 295 -12.85 -7.24 -19.72
CA SER A 295 -12.52 -7.30 -18.29
C SER A 295 -13.32 -8.40 -17.63
N SER A 296 -12.76 -9.03 -16.59
CA SER A 296 -13.56 -9.89 -15.73
C SER A 296 -14.72 -9.09 -15.14
N THR A 297 -15.93 -9.62 -15.29
CA THR A 297 -17.15 -9.07 -14.68
C THR A 297 -17.47 -9.76 -13.36
N LYS A 298 -16.69 -10.78 -13.00
CA LYS A 298 -16.89 -11.57 -11.79
C LYS A 298 -16.23 -10.91 -10.58
N PRO A 299 -16.82 -11.08 -9.39
CA PRO A 299 -16.23 -10.58 -8.15
C PRO A 299 -15.01 -11.40 -7.72
N ASP A 300 -14.86 -12.64 -8.18
CA ASP A 300 -13.78 -13.51 -7.72
C ASP A 300 -12.45 -13.21 -8.43
N GLU A 301 -11.38 -13.14 -7.63
CA GLU A 301 -10.00 -13.02 -8.07
C GLU A 301 -9.12 -14.07 -7.38
N SER A 302 -8.15 -14.62 -8.11
CA SER A 302 -7.18 -15.59 -7.58
C SER A 302 -6.28 -14.93 -6.53
N SER A 303 -6.01 -15.60 -5.41
CA SER A 303 -4.95 -15.30 -4.43
C SER A 303 -4.21 -16.59 -4.11
N TRP A 304 -2.92 -16.52 -3.77
CA TRP A 304 -2.17 -17.73 -3.47
C TRP A 304 -1.02 -17.52 -2.51
N LYS A 305 -0.63 -18.62 -1.88
CA LYS A 305 0.63 -18.80 -1.18
C LYS A 305 1.30 -20.00 -1.84
N TRP A 306 2.54 -19.82 -2.24
CA TRP A 306 3.38 -20.88 -2.79
C TRP A 306 4.67 -20.94 -2.00
N GLY A 307 5.25 -22.13 -1.88
CA GLY A 307 6.57 -22.31 -1.31
C GLY A 307 7.33 -23.46 -1.92
N SER A 308 8.65 -23.32 -1.91
CA SER A 308 9.62 -24.37 -2.23
C SER A 308 10.62 -24.47 -1.09
N VAL A 309 11.03 -25.68 -0.73
CA VAL A 309 11.90 -25.97 0.41
C VAL A 309 12.90 -27.04 0.01
N GLN A 310 14.17 -26.80 0.30
CA GLN A 310 15.29 -27.70 0.07
C GLN A 310 15.95 -28.02 1.41
N LEU A 311 15.76 -29.26 1.90
CA LEU A 311 16.24 -29.70 3.21
C LEU A 311 17.69 -30.22 3.16
N ASP A 312 18.37 -30.17 4.29
CA ASP A 312 19.75 -30.66 4.47
C ASP A 312 19.87 -32.19 4.31
N ASN A 313 18.81 -32.93 4.58
CA ASN A 313 18.73 -34.37 4.41
C ASN A 313 18.46 -34.84 2.96
N GLY A 314 18.42 -33.91 2.00
CA GLY A 314 18.24 -34.18 0.57
C GLY A 314 16.78 -34.30 0.11
N TRP A 315 15.80 -34.20 1.02
CA TRP A 315 14.40 -34.06 0.65
C TRP A 315 14.10 -32.65 0.16
N ASP A 316 13.14 -32.54 -0.76
CA ASP A 316 12.61 -31.25 -1.22
C ASP A 316 11.10 -31.26 -1.10
N ILE A 317 10.52 -30.10 -0.83
CA ILE A 317 9.08 -29.95 -0.65
C ILE A 317 8.64 -28.71 -1.40
N THR A 318 7.55 -28.81 -2.15
CA THR A 318 6.83 -27.64 -2.66
C THR A 318 5.38 -27.73 -2.23
N PHE A 319 4.77 -26.60 -1.94
CA PHE A 319 3.37 -26.54 -1.56
C PHE A 319 2.74 -25.27 -2.10
N TYR A 320 1.43 -25.32 -2.32
CA TYR A 320 0.64 -24.14 -2.59
C TYR A 320 -0.75 -24.26 -1.98
N THR A 321 -1.35 -23.12 -1.70
CA THR A 321 -2.79 -23.00 -1.55
C THR A 321 -3.27 -21.86 -2.45
N LEU A 322 -4.30 -22.14 -3.26
CA LEU A 322 -4.98 -21.21 -4.15
C LEU A 322 -6.34 -20.87 -3.54
N TRP A 323 -6.70 -19.60 -3.57
CA TRP A 323 -7.98 -19.09 -3.12
C TRP A 323 -8.68 -18.33 -4.23
N ASP A 324 -10.00 -18.45 -4.23
CA ASP A 324 -10.90 -17.57 -4.94
C ASP A 324 -11.43 -16.56 -3.93
N VAL A 325 -11.17 -15.28 -4.20
CA VAL A 325 -11.47 -14.19 -3.27
C VAL A 325 -12.51 -13.27 -3.89
N ASP A 326 -13.66 -13.14 -3.24
CA ASP A 326 -14.62 -12.09 -3.59
C ASP A 326 -14.01 -10.72 -3.21
N ILE A 327 -13.72 -9.90 -4.21
CA ILE A 327 -13.04 -8.60 -4.04
C ILE A 327 -13.87 -7.55 -3.30
N TYR A 328 -15.18 -7.78 -3.12
CA TYR A 328 -16.09 -6.86 -2.44
C TYR A 328 -16.31 -7.25 -0.98
N THR A 329 -16.48 -8.54 -0.69
CA THR A 329 -16.70 -9.04 0.68
C THR A 329 -15.40 -9.42 1.37
N GLY A 330 -14.38 -9.82 0.61
CA GLY A 330 -13.13 -10.40 1.12
C GLY A 330 -13.26 -11.87 1.52
N ASP A 331 -14.40 -12.51 1.24
CA ASP A 331 -14.58 -13.93 1.47
C ASP A 331 -13.65 -14.72 0.55
N ALA A 332 -12.93 -15.68 1.13
CA ALA A 332 -11.97 -16.50 0.41
C ALA A 332 -12.34 -17.98 0.52
N ILE A 333 -12.41 -18.65 -0.62
CA ILE A 333 -12.67 -20.09 -0.71
C ILE A 333 -11.40 -20.76 -1.25
N VAL A 334 -10.95 -21.83 -0.60
CA VAL A 334 -9.81 -22.61 -1.11
C VAL A 334 -10.24 -23.30 -2.40
N ARG A 335 -9.59 -22.93 -3.51
CA ARG A 335 -9.79 -23.54 -4.83
C ARG A 335 -9.06 -24.86 -4.95
N ASP A 336 -7.77 -24.84 -4.61
CA ASP A 336 -6.89 -26.00 -4.68
C ASP A 336 -5.76 -25.83 -3.66
N LYS A 337 -5.29 -26.95 -3.11
CA LYS A 337 -4.15 -26.95 -2.19
C LYS A 337 -3.40 -28.27 -2.31
N ARG A 338 -2.07 -28.20 -2.39
CA ARG A 338 -1.22 -29.40 -2.51
C ARG A 338 0.13 -29.21 -1.85
N SER A 339 0.69 -30.31 -1.36
CA SER A 339 2.09 -30.43 -0.97
C SER A 339 2.69 -31.61 -1.71
N ILE A 340 3.86 -31.42 -2.30
CA ILE A 340 4.61 -32.45 -3.00
C ILE A 340 5.97 -32.55 -2.34
N ALA A 341 6.28 -33.75 -1.83
CA ALA A 341 7.61 -34.07 -1.33
C ALA A 341 8.37 -34.90 -2.35
N ILE A 342 9.67 -34.66 -2.45
CA ILE A 342 10.58 -35.30 -3.38
C ILE A 342 11.68 -35.93 -2.56
N SER A 343 11.78 -37.27 -2.65
CA SER A 343 12.83 -38.00 -1.95
C SER A 343 14.23 -37.61 -2.45
N PRO A 344 15.30 -37.93 -1.71
CA PRO A 344 16.68 -37.74 -2.19
C PRO A 344 16.93 -38.40 -3.55
N GLU A 345 16.26 -39.52 -3.84
CA GLU A 345 16.33 -40.26 -5.10
C GLU A 345 15.45 -39.67 -6.22
N GLY A 346 14.71 -38.59 -5.96
CA GLY A 346 13.82 -37.95 -6.94
C GLY A 346 12.42 -38.58 -7.03
N THR A 347 11.98 -39.32 -6.02
CA THR A 347 10.63 -39.91 -6.00
C THR A 347 9.61 -38.88 -5.55
N ARG A 348 8.58 -38.64 -6.39
CA ARG A 348 7.45 -37.76 -6.10
C ARG A 348 6.45 -38.41 -5.13
N ILE A 349 6.10 -37.70 -4.07
CA ILE A 349 5.05 -38.07 -3.11
C ILE A 349 4.08 -36.90 -3.01
N GLU A 350 2.83 -37.14 -3.37
CA GLU A 350 1.76 -36.14 -3.35
C GLU A 350 0.95 -36.23 -2.05
N CYS A 351 0.60 -35.08 -1.49
CA CYS A 351 -0.21 -34.93 -0.30
C CYS A 351 -1.21 -33.78 -0.50
N ASP A 352 -2.50 -34.10 -0.43
CA ASP A 352 -3.58 -33.12 -0.64
C ASP A 352 -3.95 -32.37 0.65
N ASP A 353 -3.34 -32.74 1.78
CA ASP A 353 -3.57 -32.09 3.06
C ASP A 353 -2.30 -31.50 3.64
N HIS A 354 -2.31 -30.17 3.76
CA HIS A 354 -1.35 -29.39 4.52
C HIS A 354 -2.02 -28.13 5.09
N SER A 355 -1.34 -27.48 6.03
CA SER A 355 -1.66 -26.14 6.52
C SER A 355 -0.43 -25.24 6.47
N PHE A 356 -0.60 -23.98 6.07
CA PHE A 356 0.48 -23.00 5.98
C PHE A 356 0.01 -21.61 6.46
N GLU A 357 0.14 -21.40 7.76
CA GLU A 357 -0.37 -20.21 8.45
C GLU A 357 0.74 -19.37 9.03
N TYR A 358 0.63 -18.05 8.90
CA TYR A 358 1.61 -17.15 9.49
C TYR A 358 1.30 -16.86 10.96
N SER A 359 2.34 -16.82 11.79
CA SER A 359 2.28 -16.38 13.18
C SER A 359 2.70 -14.91 13.33
N GLU A 360 3.52 -14.41 12.40
CA GLU A 360 3.98 -13.03 12.37
C GLU A 360 3.77 -12.44 10.97
N SER A 361 3.59 -11.13 10.92
CA SER A 361 3.27 -10.43 9.67
C SER A 361 3.89 -9.05 9.62
N TRP A 362 4.08 -8.55 8.41
CA TRP A 362 4.51 -7.19 8.12
C TRP A 362 3.49 -6.52 7.20
N THR A 363 3.22 -5.24 7.43
CA THR A 363 2.35 -4.44 6.55
C THR A 363 3.21 -3.47 5.76
N SER A 364 3.20 -3.58 4.44
CA SER A 364 3.93 -2.67 3.56
C SER A 364 3.34 -1.27 3.63
N MET A 365 4.17 -0.25 3.85
CA MET A 365 3.70 1.14 3.75
C MET A 365 3.53 1.63 2.29
N ASN A 366 4.01 0.86 1.32
CA ASN A 366 3.82 1.19 -0.10
C ASN A 366 2.47 0.70 -0.62
N THR A 367 2.04 -0.53 -0.29
CA THR A 367 0.77 -1.10 -0.80
C THR A 367 -0.33 -1.18 0.26
N LEU A 368 0.04 -1.11 1.55
CA LEU A 368 -0.81 -1.44 2.71
C LEU A 368 -1.29 -2.89 2.75
N ASN A 369 -0.63 -3.77 2.00
CA ASN A 369 -0.85 -5.20 2.12
C ASN A 369 -0.12 -5.75 3.33
N GLN A 370 -0.73 -6.76 3.95
CA GLN A 370 -0.18 -7.51 5.05
C GLN A 370 0.34 -8.85 4.52
N TYR A 371 1.61 -9.11 4.78
CA TYR A 371 2.30 -10.31 4.35
C TYR A 371 2.73 -11.11 5.58
N GLY A 372 2.64 -12.45 5.52
CA GLY A 372 3.28 -13.31 6.50
C GLY A 372 4.81 -13.12 6.46
N THR A 373 5.46 -13.33 7.59
CA THR A 373 6.95 -13.26 7.70
C THR A 373 7.52 -14.42 8.52
N LYS A 374 6.67 -15.06 9.31
CA LYS A 374 6.95 -16.32 10.00
C LYS A 374 5.74 -17.21 9.88
N TRP A 375 5.93 -18.46 9.49
CA TRP A 375 4.88 -19.41 9.19
C TRP A 375 5.11 -20.75 9.87
N LYS A 376 4.01 -21.45 10.10
CA LYS A 376 3.99 -22.86 10.47
C LYS A 376 3.45 -23.67 9.30
N LEU A 377 4.26 -24.60 8.79
CA LEU A 377 3.86 -25.60 7.79
C LEU A 377 3.64 -26.94 8.49
N SER A 378 2.49 -27.57 8.26
CA SER A 378 2.25 -28.96 8.66
C SER A 378 1.76 -29.79 7.49
N VAL A 379 2.36 -30.97 7.30
CA VAL A 379 1.94 -31.97 6.32
C VAL A 379 1.77 -33.32 7.06
N PRO A 380 0.58 -33.61 7.58
CA PRO A 380 0.37 -34.76 8.49
C PRO A 380 0.76 -36.11 7.89
N HIS A 381 0.50 -36.32 6.61
CA HIS A 381 0.82 -37.57 5.92
C HIS A 381 2.33 -37.90 5.91
N LEU A 382 3.18 -36.86 5.94
CA LEU A 382 4.63 -36.98 5.95
C LEU A 382 5.25 -36.73 7.33
N ASP A 383 4.40 -36.55 8.35
CA ASP A 383 4.83 -36.18 9.71
C ASP A 383 5.76 -34.95 9.69
N ILE A 384 5.36 -33.94 8.91
CA ILE A 384 6.07 -32.66 8.80
C ILE A 384 5.46 -31.64 9.75
N ASP A 385 6.31 -31.01 10.55
CA ASP A 385 6.02 -29.79 11.33
C ASP A 385 7.22 -28.84 11.23
N PHE A 386 7.09 -27.78 10.41
CA PHE A 386 8.15 -26.79 10.19
C PHE A 386 7.76 -25.40 10.66
N SER A 387 8.74 -24.72 11.25
CA SER A 387 8.80 -23.26 11.34
C SER A 387 9.55 -22.72 10.13
N ILE A 388 8.91 -21.82 9.40
CA ILE A 388 9.46 -21.15 8.21
C ILE A 388 9.55 -19.66 8.53
N GLU A 389 10.70 -19.04 8.34
CA GLU A 389 10.93 -17.65 8.77
C GLU A 389 11.71 -16.85 7.72
N ALA A 390 11.21 -15.66 7.39
CA ALA A 390 11.90 -14.73 6.51
C ALA A 390 13.09 -14.09 7.26
N PRO A 391 14.28 -14.00 6.65
CA PRO A 391 15.44 -13.38 7.28
C PRO A 391 15.24 -11.87 7.51
N PHE A 392 14.38 -11.24 6.70
CA PHE A 392 13.89 -9.87 6.87
C PHE A 392 12.59 -9.68 6.11
N VAL A 393 11.82 -8.66 6.50
CA VAL A 393 10.41 -8.53 6.12
C VAL A 393 10.17 -7.82 4.78
N LYS A 394 11.06 -6.91 4.37
CA LYS A 394 10.91 -6.04 3.19
C LYS A 394 11.30 -6.77 1.89
N GLN A 395 10.49 -7.75 1.47
CA GLN A 395 10.68 -8.51 0.23
C GLN A 395 9.43 -8.44 -0.67
N GLU A 396 8.81 -7.25 -0.72
CA GLU A 396 7.65 -6.98 -1.59
C GLU A 396 8.10 -6.57 -3.00
N THR A 397 7.57 -7.26 -4.00
CA THR A 397 7.62 -6.83 -5.40
C THR A 397 6.34 -6.07 -5.75
N ARG A 398 6.51 -4.86 -6.28
CA ARG A 398 5.42 -3.97 -6.68
C ARG A 398 5.42 -3.90 -8.21
N THR A 399 4.33 -4.35 -8.80
CA THR A 399 4.12 -4.27 -10.24
C THR A 399 2.65 -4.06 -10.55
N ILE A 400 2.35 -3.22 -11.53
CA ILE A 400 0.99 -3.01 -12.02
C ILE A 400 0.37 -4.29 -12.60
N CYS A 401 1.17 -5.23 -13.11
CA CYS A 401 0.69 -6.48 -13.70
C CYS A 401 0.07 -7.41 -12.65
N ALA A 402 0.57 -7.37 -11.42
CA ALA A 402 -0.03 -8.10 -10.30
C ALA A 402 -1.22 -7.35 -9.66
N THR A 403 -1.47 -6.08 -10.05
CA THR A 403 -2.51 -5.15 -9.57
C THR A 403 -2.46 -4.75 -8.10
N ARG A 404 -1.86 -5.57 -7.24
CA ARG A 404 -1.80 -5.38 -5.78
C ARG A 404 -0.39 -5.51 -5.20
N GLY A 405 0.60 -5.95 -5.99
CA GLY A 405 1.92 -6.33 -5.49
C GLY A 405 1.88 -7.65 -4.72
N TYR A 406 3.04 -8.26 -4.52
CA TYR A 406 3.18 -9.56 -3.89
C TYR A 406 4.47 -9.65 -3.10
N TRP A 407 4.52 -10.55 -2.13
CA TRP A 407 5.72 -10.79 -1.34
C TRP A 407 6.39 -12.05 -1.83
N GLU A 408 7.69 -11.95 -2.12
CA GLU A 408 8.44 -13.06 -2.66
C GLU A 408 9.88 -12.98 -2.14
N GLY A 409 10.25 -13.96 -1.31
CA GLY A 409 11.55 -13.95 -0.66
C GLY A 409 12.03 -15.31 -0.15
N ARG A 410 13.34 -15.38 0.09
CA ARG A 410 13.98 -16.52 0.77
C ARG A 410 13.50 -16.62 2.20
N VAL A 411 13.38 -17.85 2.67
CA VAL A 411 13.05 -18.22 4.05
C VAL A 411 14.02 -19.27 4.57
N SER A 412 14.19 -19.31 5.88
CA SER A 412 14.86 -20.41 6.58
C SER A 412 13.82 -21.39 7.10
N VAL A 413 14.12 -22.68 7.03
CA VAL A 413 13.23 -23.75 7.46
C VAL A 413 13.88 -24.55 8.58
N ARG A 414 13.14 -24.81 9.66
CA ARG A 414 13.54 -25.72 10.74
C ARG A 414 12.34 -26.49 11.25
N GLY A 415 12.51 -27.74 11.61
CA GLY A 415 11.47 -28.51 12.27
C GLY A 415 11.72 -30.00 12.17
N THR A 416 10.66 -30.79 12.08
CA THR A 416 10.74 -32.25 12.03
C THR A 416 10.06 -32.83 10.81
N MET A 417 10.64 -33.92 10.27
CA MET A 417 10.04 -34.75 9.23
C MET A 417 10.22 -36.23 9.61
N GLY A 418 9.11 -36.96 9.78
CA GLY A 418 9.15 -38.37 10.24
C GLY A 418 9.83 -38.52 11.61
N GLY A 419 9.58 -37.59 12.51
CA GLY A 419 10.20 -37.50 13.84
C GLY A 419 11.67 -37.08 13.90
N ASN A 420 12.34 -36.83 12.76
CA ASN A 420 13.75 -36.41 12.72
C ASN A 420 13.85 -34.90 12.54
N GLU A 421 14.79 -34.27 13.26
CA GLU A 421 15.11 -32.85 13.04
C GLU A 421 15.71 -32.63 11.65
N VAL A 422 15.22 -31.61 10.97
CA VAL A 422 15.68 -31.17 9.65
C VAL A 422 15.76 -29.65 9.61
N ALA A 423 16.72 -29.15 8.83
CA ALA A 423 16.83 -27.74 8.51
C ALA A 423 16.96 -27.57 7.00
N GLY A 424 16.68 -26.36 6.52
CA GLY A 424 16.78 -26.08 5.10
C GLY A 424 16.58 -24.62 4.77
N LEU A 425 16.58 -24.37 3.48
CA LEU A 425 16.22 -23.09 2.89
C LEU A 425 14.98 -23.26 2.04
N GLY A 426 14.26 -22.18 1.84
CA GLY A 426 13.15 -22.18 0.92
C GLY A 426 12.90 -20.82 0.32
N PHE A 427 11.94 -20.80 -0.59
CA PHE A 427 11.35 -19.60 -1.16
C PHE A 427 9.86 -19.60 -0.83
N VAL A 428 9.31 -18.44 -0.48
CA VAL A 428 7.86 -18.26 -0.29
C VAL A 428 7.39 -17.12 -1.17
N GLU A 429 6.29 -17.35 -1.88
CA GLU A 429 5.53 -16.33 -2.60
C GLU A 429 4.15 -16.19 -1.94
N ASN A 430 3.69 -14.96 -1.77
CA ASN A 430 2.39 -14.64 -1.22
C ASN A 430 1.75 -13.50 -2.02
N VAL A 431 0.74 -13.85 -2.80
CA VAL A 431 -0.15 -12.92 -3.48
C VAL A 431 -1.39 -12.71 -2.63
N PRO A 432 -1.55 -11.56 -1.97
CA PRO A 432 -2.52 -11.38 -0.90
C PRO A 432 -3.94 -11.19 -1.44
N ALA A 433 -4.93 -11.53 -0.62
CA ALA A 433 -6.36 -11.32 -0.89
C ALA A 433 -6.83 -9.85 -0.73
N GLN A 434 -5.91 -8.87 -0.75
CA GLN A 434 -6.16 -7.49 -0.31
C GLN A 434 -6.34 -6.51 -1.47
N PHE A 435 -7.53 -6.49 -2.07
CA PHE A 435 -7.86 -5.62 -3.22
C PHE A 435 -8.30 -4.20 -2.84
N ILE A 436 -8.11 -3.25 -3.76
CA ILE A 436 -8.63 -1.89 -3.62
C ILE A 436 -9.78 -1.68 -4.62
N THR A 437 -10.97 -2.17 -4.27
CA THR A 437 -12.21 -2.01 -5.07
C THR A 437 -12.95 -0.70 -4.77
N LYS A 438 -12.77 -0.18 -3.56
CA LYS A 438 -13.28 1.13 -3.12
C LYS A 438 -12.19 1.88 -2.39
N PHE A 439 -12.00 3.16 -2.71
CA PHE A 439 -11.01 4.00 -2.05
C PHE A 439 -11.25 4.11 -0.53
N ASP A 440 -12.52 4.03 -0.09
CA ASP A 440 -12.89 3.94 1.33
C ASP A 440 -12.19 2.78 2.06
N ASN A 441 -12.05 1.63 1.40
CA ASN A 441 -11.42 0.46 2.03
C ASN A 441 -9.91 0.67 2.18
N TYR A 442 -9.28 1.35 1.24
CA TYR A 442 -7.89 1.80 1.37
C TYR A 442 -7.73 2.77 2.55
N MET A 443 -8.62 3.75 2.69
CA MET A 443 -8.61 4.67 3.83
C MET A 443 -8.81 3.97 5.18
N LYS A 444 -9.65 2.93 5.24
CA LYS A 444 -9.78 2.09 6.45
C LYS A 444 -8.50 1.31 6.78
N ARG A 445 -7.75 0.82 5.77
CA ARG A 445 -6.44 0.19 5.99
C ARG A 445 -5.47 1.18 6.61
N ILE A 446 -5.37 2.40 6.07
CA ILE A 446 -4.57 3.48 6.68
C ILE A 446 -5.02 3.76 8.12
N ALA A 447 -6.32 3.84 8.38
CA ALA A 447 -6.83 4.11 9.72
C ALA A 447 -6.40 3.02 10.73
N ARG A 448 -6.38 1.74 10.31
CA ARG A 448 -5.88 0.63 11.13
C ARG A 448 -4.38 0.78 11.41
N VAL A 449 -3.56 1.03 10.40
CA VAL A 449 -2.11 1.24 10.61
C VAL A 449 -1.86 2.45 11.50
N THR A 450 -2.60 3.54 11.27
CA THR A 450 -2.52 4.75 12.11
C THR A 450 -2.85 4.44 13.56
N ALA A 451 -3.89 3.64 13.84
CA ALA A 451 -4.24 3.25 15.20
C ALA A 451 -3.14 2.42 15.87
N GLU A 452 -2.48 1.52 15.13
CA GLU A 452 -1.34 0.76 15.65
C GLU A 452 -0.12 1.64 15.94
N GLU A 453 0.18 2.63 15.08
CA GLU A 453 1.24 3.60 15.37
C GLU A 453 0.87 4.53 16.55
N VAL A 454 -0.41 4.91 16.70
CA VAL A 454 -0.89 5.67 17.86
C VAL A 454 -0.66 4.88 19.14
N LYS A 455 -0.94 3.56 19.17
CA LYS A 455 -0.70 2.71 20.35
C LYS A 455 0.76 2.67 20.81
N LYS A 456 1.72 2.88 19.90
CA LYS A 456 3.14 2.96 20.27
C LYS A 456 3.48 4.24 21.04
N ILE A 457 2.74 5.32 20.80
CA ILE A 457 2.93 6.63 21.47
C ILE A 457 1.97 6.81 22.65
N TYR A 458 0.76 6.29 22.56
CA TYR A 458 -0.26 6.28 23.61
C TYR A 458 -0.76 4.83 23.78
N PRO A 459 -0.10 4.01 24.63
CA PRO A 459 -0.48 2.62 24.82
C PRO A 459 -1.79 2.48 25.58
N ASP A 460 -2.46 1.33 25.41
CA ASP A 460 -3.75 1.01 26.07
C ASP A 460 -3.61 0.79 27.58
N ALA A 461 -2.38 0.52 28.05
CA ALA A 461 -2.03 0.46 29.45
C ALA A 461 -0.55 0.81 29.63
N LEU A 462 -0.22 1.41 30.76
CA LEU A 462 1.16 1.61 31.20
C LEU A 462 1.51 0.45 32.13
N ALA A 463 2.44 -0.41 31.71
CA ALA A 463 2.83 -1.60 32.49
C ALA A 463 3.52 -1.23 33.81
N ASP A 464 4.37 -0.21 33.78
CA ASP A 464 5.16 0.23 34.93
C ASP A 464 5.60 1.71 34.81
N PRO A 465 6.16 2.29 35.89
CA PRO A 465 6.73 3.64 35.89
C PRO A 465 7.84 3.91 34.87
N GLU A 466 8.64 2.92 34.47
CA GLU A 466 9.73 3.13 33.52
C GLU A 466 9.19 3.29 32.10
N THR A 467 8.22 2.45 31.74
CA THR A 467 7.45 2.56 30.50
C THR A 467 6.80 3.94 30.38
N ALA A 468 6.23 4.47 31.46
CA ALA A 468 5.62 5.80 31.46
C ALA A 468 6.62 6.93 31.18
N VAL A 469 7.84 6.85 31.72
CA VAL A 469 8.90 7.84 31.47
C VAL A 469 9.38 7.80 30.03
N GLN A 470 9.52 6.61 29.46
CA GLN A 470 9.96 6.40 28.07
C GLN A 470 8.92 6.94 27.08
N VAL A 471 7.64 6.61 27.29
CA VAL A 471 6.54 7.03 26.40
C VAL A 471 6.33 8.55 26.42
N LEU A 472 6.37 9.16 27.61
CA LEU A 472 6.19 10.61 27.77
C LEU A 472 7.47 11.42 27.49
N ILE A 473 8.61 10.76 27.30
CA ILE A 473 9.93 11.36 27.08
C ILE A 473 10.19 12.49 28.08
N LEU A 474 10.08 12.15 29.36
CA LEU A 474 10.29 13.13 30.44
C LEU A 474 11.78 13.51 30.59
N GLU A 475 12.67 12.81 29.89
CA GLU A 475 14.09 13.12 29.78
C GLU A 475 14.57 13.01 28.33
N SER A 476 15.35 13.99 27.86
CA SER A 476 16.01 13.95 26.55
C SER A 476 17.22 13.02 26.58
N ASP A 477 17.54 12.35 25.47
CA ASP A 477 18.72 11.48 25.34
C ASP A 477 20.05 12.17 25.70
N SER A 478 20.17 13.48 25.44
CA SER A 478 21.33 14.29 25.81
C SER A 478 21.51 14.49 27.33
N ASN A 479 20.48 14.17 28.13
CA ASN A 479 20.48 14.24 29.59
C ASN A 479 20.37 12.85 30.24
N ALA A 480 20.30 11.77 29.44
CA ALA A 480 20.17 10.41 29.93
C ALA A 480 21.32 10.08 30.90
N GLY A 481 20.98 9.71 32.13
CA GLY A 481 21.96 9.36 33.17
C GLY A 481 22.46 10.53 34.03
N SER A 482 22.00 11.77 33.79
CA SER A 482 22.32 12.92 34.66
C SER A 482 21.56 12.86 35.99
N LEU A 483 20.33 12.33 35.99
CA LEU A 483 19.48 12.12 37.16
C LEU A 483 18.67 10.81 37.01
N PRO A 484 18.25 10.14 38.11
CA PRO A 484 17.48 8.89 38.01
C PRO A 484 16.10 9.11 37.35
N LEU A 485 15.74 8.31 36.33
CA LEU A 485 14.44 8.36 35.63
C LEU A 485 13.25 8.24 36.59
N VAL A 486 13.41 7.47 37.68
CA VAL A 486 12.40 7.31 38.73
C VAL A 486 11.95 8.65 39.34
N ARG A 487 12.69 9.75 39.19
CA ARG A 487 12.28 11.07 39.72
C ARG A 487 10.95 11.57 39.15
N PHE A 488 10.62 11.18 37.92
CA PHE A 488 9.39 11.62 37.26
C PHE A 488 8.16 10.79 37.65
N THR A 489 8.39 9.58 38.16
CA THR A 489 7.32 8.61 38.44
C THR A 489 7.33 8.10 39.87
N ARG A 490 8.25 8.58 40.72
CA ARG A 490 8.26 8.33 42.15
C ARG A 490 6.92 8.73 42.76
N ASP A 491 6.30 7.80 43.47
CA ASP A 491 4.99 7.96 44.12
C ASP A 491 3.82 8.27 43.18
N VAL A 492 4.01 8.15 41.85
CA VAL A 492 2.94 8.32 40.85
C VAL A 492 2.14 7.02 40.74
N ARG A 493 0.82 7.13 40.92
CA ARG A 493 -0.12 6.05 40.62
C ARG A 493 -0.31 5.93 39.11
N ILE A 494 0.28 4.89 38.52
CA ILE A 494 0.25 4.64 37.07
C ILE A 494 -1.18 4.54 36.52
N ASP A 495 -2.09 3.86 37.21
CA ASP A 495 -3.51 3.81 36.82
C ASP A 495 -4.13 5.21 36.74
N SER A 496 -3.79 6.09 37.69
CA SER A 496 -4.30 7.46 37.73
C SER A 496 -3.71 8.31 36.62
N LEU A 497 -2.42 8.13 36.30
CA LEU A 497 -1.78 8.80 35.17
C LEU A 497 -2.43 8.38 33.86
N HIS A 498 -2.61 7.08 33.67
CA HIS A 498 -3.27 6.53 32.49
C HIS A 498 -4.69 7.09 32.33
N GLU A 499 -5.52 6.99 33.37
CA GLU A 499 -6.92 7.42 33.35
C GLU A 499 -7.09 8.92 33.05
N ASN A 500 -6.15 9.76 33.48
CA ASN A 500 -6.31 11.23 33.39
C ASN A 500 -5.48 11.88 32.27
N LEU A 501 -4.62 11.14 31.57
CA LEU A 501 -3.78 11.67 30.49
C LEU A 501 -3.89 10.86 29.20
N PHE A 502 -3.84 9.53 29.29
CA PHE A 502 -3.84 8.64 28.13
C PHE A 502 -5.25 8.28 27.69
N ALA A 503 -6.08 7.79 28.61
CA ALA A 503 -7.46 7.38 28.34
C ALA A 503 -8.31 8.48 27.68
N PRO A 504 -8.21 9.78 28.06
CA PRO A 504 -8.98 10.85 27.41
C PRO A 504 -8.61 11.03 25.92
N VAL A 505 -7.33 10.89 25.56
CA VAL A 505 -6.88 10.95 24.15
C VAL A 505 -7.32 9.68 23.41
N ARG A 506 -7.10 8.51 24.03
CA ARG A 506 -7.47 7.20 23.46
C ARG A 506 -8.95 7.08 23.18
N HIS A 507 -9.80 7.67 24.02
CA HIS A 507 -11.26 7.71 23.85
C HIS A 507 -11.72 8.19 22.47
N LEU A 508 -10.98 9.11 21.84
CA LEU A 508 -11.26 9.57 20.48
C LEU A 508 -10.46 8.82 19.40
N THR A 509 -9.19 8.45 19.66
CA THR A 509 -8.39 7.73 18.66
C THR A 509 -8.90 6.31 18.42
N ASP A 510 -9.46 5.64 19.44
CA ASP A 510 -9.99 4.28 19.34
C ASP A 510 -11.26 4.17 18.50
N ARG A 511 -11.98 5.28 18.32
CA ARG A 511 -13.12 5.35 17.41
C ARG A 511 -12.70 5.47 15.96
N GLY A 512 -11.44 5.81 15.71
CA GLY A 512 -10.89 6.08 14.40
C GLY A 512 -11.37 7.42 13.82
N GLY A 513 -10.66 7.86 12.77
CA GLY A 513 -11.02 9.01 11.97
C GLY A 513 -11.12 8.65 10.49
N LYS A 514 -11.31 9.66 9.63
CA LYS A 514 -11.17 9.48 8.17
C LYS A 514 -9.71 9.21 7.76
N SER A 515 -8.74 9.46 8.65
CA SER A 515 -7.28 9.23 8.53
C SER A 515 -6.59 9.76 7.26
N TRP A 516 -7.28 10.61 6.47
CA TRP A 516 -6.72 11.20 5.26
C TRP A 516 -5.53 12.13 5.54
N ARG A 517 -5.55 12.82 6.69
CA ARG A 517 -4.42 13.66 7.13
C ARG A 517 -3.20 12.81 7.44
N SER A 518 -3.37 11.68 8.10
CA SER A 518 -2.26 10.74 8.36
C SER A 518 -1.73 10.16 7.04
N PHE A 519 -2.63 9.75 6.13
CA PHE A 519 -2.24 9.19 4.83
C PHE A 519 -1.34 10.13 4.02
N LEU A 520 -1.67 11.42 3.96
CA LEU A 520 -0.99 12.33 3.03
C LEU A 520 0.52 12.43 3.30
N GLY A 521 0.96 12.34 4.57
CA GLY A 521 2.39 12.39 4.91
C GLY A 521 3.14 11.23 4.27
N MET A 522 2.63 10.01 4.42
CA MET A 522 3.22 8.81 3.82
C MET A 522 3.17 8.85 2.30
N ALA A 523 2.03 9.26 1.73
CA ALA A 523 1.88 9.40 0.29
C ALA A 523 2.88 10.40 -0.30
N CYS A 524 3.11 11.53 0.39
CA CYS A 524 4.10 12.53 -0.01
C CYS A 524 5.53 11.96 0.01
N LEU A 525 5.90 11.19 1.04
CA LEU A 525 7.22 10.55 1.09
C LEU A 525 7.43 9.62 -0.12
N SER A 526 6.47 8.73 -0.36
CA SER A 526 6.55 7.76 -1.44
C SER A 526 6.54 8.40 -2.84
N VAL A 527 5.67 9.39 -3.09
CA VAL A 527 5.60 10.06 -4.41
C VAL A 527 6.88 10.85 -4.72
N LEU A 528 7.59 11.31 -3.68
CA LEU A 528 8.87 12.01 -3.77
C LEU A 528 10.08 11.03 -3.77
N GLY A 529 9.83 9.72 -3.76
CA GLY A 529 10.85 8.69 -3.90
C GLY A 529 11.57 8.30 -2.60
N THR A 530 10.99 8.60 -1.43
CA THR A 530 11.52 8.18 -0.13
C THR A 530 10.75 6.98 0.41
N ASP A 531 11.45 5.99 0.98
CA ASP A 531 10.80 4.87 1.66
C ASP A 531 9.96 5.38 2.85
N PRO A 532 8.63 5.18 2.85
CA PRO A 532 7.77 5.59 3.95
C PRO A 532 8.00 4.78 5.24
N GLU A 533 8.57 3.57 5.19
CA GLU A 533 8.60 2.64 6.32
C GLU A 533 9.25 3.21 7.60
N PRO A 534 10.43 3.89 7.55
CA PRO A 534 11.07 4.45 8.73
C PRO A 534 10.28 5.60 9.38
N PHE A 535 9.32 6.17 8.65
CA PHE A 535 8.58 7.37 9.05
C PHE A 535 7.12 7.10 9.46
N LYS A 536 6.76 5.84 9.73
CA LYS A 536 5.40 5.44 10.16
C LYS A 536 4.87 6.22 11.36
N ALA A 537 5.74 6.67 12.25
CA ALA A 537 5.37 7.49 13.41
C ALA A 537 4.69 8.83 13.00
N LEU A 538 4.90 9.31 11.76
CA LEU A 538 4.21 10.48 11.22
C LEU A 538 2.69 10.28 11.13
N LEU A 539 2.21 9.04 10.93
CA LEU A 539 0.78 8.70 10.97
C LEU A 539 0.17 9.05 12.33
N ALA A 540 0.84 8.59 13.40
CA ALA A 540 0.42 8.78 14.78
C ALA A 540 0.53 10.25 15.21
N ALA A 541 1.66 10.90 14.90
CA ALA A 541 1.86 12.33 15.16
C ALA A 541 0.74 13.19 14.56
N THR A 542 0.35 12.88 13.32
CA THR A 542 -0.71 13.60 12.63
C THR A 542 -2.08 13.37 13.27
N GLU A 543 -2.43 12.12 13.59
CA GLU A 543 -3.71 11.78 14.21
C GLU A 543 -3.81 12.34 15.63
N LEU A 544 -2.72 12.34 16.40
CA LEU A 544 -2.66 12.88 17.77
C LEU A 544 -2.72 14.41 17.77
N LEU A 545 -2.04 15.09 16.84
CA LEU A 545 -2.18 16.53 16.64
C LEU A 545 -3.65 16.89 16.38
N HIS A 546 -4.29 16.20 15.43
CA HIS A 546 -5.68 16.44 15.11
C HIS A 546 -6.60 16.11 16.28
N THR A 547 -6.37 14.99 16.97
CA THR A 547 -7.17 14.58 18.14
C THR A 547 -7.07 15.60 19.27
N GLY A 548 -5.87 16.10 19.58
CA GLY A 548 -5.68 17.17 20.56
C GLY A 548 -6.50 18.41 20.19
N SER A 549 -6.47 18.82 18.91
CA SER A 549 -7.27 19.96 18.45
C SER A 549 -8.77 19.74 18.60
N LEU A 550 -9.29 18.53 18.32
CA LEU A 550 -10.70 18.20 18.49
C LEU A 550 -11.14 18.25 19.96
N ILE A 551 -10.30 17.79 20.89
CA ILE A 551 -10.61 17.81 22.33
C ILE A 551 -10.78 19.25 22.82
N ILE A 552 -9.90 20.15 22.38
CA ILE A 552 -9.95 21.56 22.76
C ILE A 552 -11.11 22.29 22.06
N ASP A 553 -11.33 22.04 20.78
CA ASP A 553 -12.45 22.57 19.99
C ASP A 553 -13.81 22.15 20.59
N ASP A 554 -13.96 20.89 21.01
CA ASP A 554 -15.17 20.41 21.69
C ASP A 554 -15.50 21.21 22.96
N ILE A 555 -14.50 21.68 23.70
CA ILE A 555 -14.70 22.50 24.90
C ILE A 555 -15.15 23.90 24.52
N GLN A 556 -14.51 24.48 23.50
CA GLN A 556 -14.81 25.84 23.03
C GLN A 556 -16.22 25.94 22.43
N ASP A 557 -16.65 24.88 21.76
CA ASP A 557 -17.97 24.79 21.12
C ASP A 557 -19.04 24.17 22.04
N GLU A 558 -18.69 23.80 23.29
CA GLU A 558 -19.57 23.09 24.24
C GLU A 558 -20.21 21.82 23.64
N SER A 559 -19.49 21.13 22.76
CA SER A 559 -19.99 20.00 21.99
C SER A 559 -20.17 18.75 22.86
N PRO A 560 -21.39 18.16 22.96
CA PRO A 560 -21.62 17.00 23.83
C PRO A 560 -21.11 15.68 23.24
N MET A 561 -20.91 15.62 21.92
CA MET A 561 -20.61 14.38 21.18
C MET A 561 -19.52 14.62 20.12
N ARG A 562 -18.62 13.64 19.96
CA ARG A 562 -17.56 13.60 18.94
C ARG A 562 -17.33 12.17 18.49
N ARG A 563 -17.18 11.95 17.17
CA ARG A 563 -16.94 10.61 16.58
C ARG A 563 -17.94 9.53 17.06
N GLY A 564 -19.20 9.92 17.30
CA GLY A 564 -20.26 9.02 17.75
C GLY A 564 -20.24 8.65 19.24
N VAL A 565 -19.37 9.25 20.04
CA VAL A 565 -19.31 9.09 21.50
C VAL A 565 -19.39 10.43 22.21
N LYS A 566 -19.59 10.43 23.53
CA LYS A 566 -19.52 11.65 24.35
C LYS A 566 -18.17 12.34 24.17
N SER A 567 -18.15 13.66 24.11
CA SER A 567 -16.91 14.43 24.07
C SER A 567 -16.08 14.19 25.34
N VAL A 568 -14.77 14.43 25.25
CA VAL A 568 -13.84 14.15 26.36
C VAL A 568 -14.20 14.97 27.60
N HIS A 569 -14.55 16.25 27.44
CA HIS A 569 -14.94 17.09 28.57
C HIS A 569 -16.27 16.67 29.21
N SER A 570 -17.15 16.01 28.45
CA SER A 570 -18.41 15.45 28.98
C SER A 570 -18.18 14.21 29.84
N VAL A 571 -17.06 13.50 29.65
CA VAL A 571 -16.72 12.27 30.38
C VAL A 571 -15.78 12.56 31.55
N TRP A 572 -14.68 13.29 31.30
CA TRP A 572 -13.62 13.54 32.29
C TRP A 572 -13.63 14.97 32.87
N GLY A 573 -14.54 15.83 32.43
CA GLY A 573 -14.59 17.24 32.82
C GLY A 573 -13.61 18.12 32.05
N VAL A 574 -13.85 19.44 32.11
CA VAL A 574 -13.11 20.45 31.33
C VAL A 574 -11.62 20.46 31.67
N ALA A 575 -11.25 20.42 32.96
CA ALA A 575 -9.84 20.51 33.37
C ALA A 575 -8.98 19.36 32.81
N THR A 576 -9.48 18.13 32.93
CA THR A 576 -8.79 16.93 32.40
C THR A 576 -8.74 16.97 30.88
N ALA A 577 -9.82 17.38 30.22
CA ALA A 577 -9.87 17.49 28.78
C ALA A 577 -8.87 18.52 28.23
N ILE A 578 -8.74 19.70 28.86
CA ILE A 578 -7.72 20.71 28.50
C ILE A 578 -6.32 20.11 28.63
N ASN A 579 -6.01 19.47 29.76
CA ASN A 579 -4.69 18.92 30.01
C ASN A 579 -4.33 17.80 29.02
N ALA A 580 -5.24 16.84 28.79
CA ALA A 580 -5.01 15.74 27.86
C ALA A 580 -4.94 16.22 26.40
N GLY A 581 -5.84 17.13 25.99
CA GLY A 581 -5.87 17.67 24.63
C GLY A 581 -4.62 18.47 24.28
N THR A 582 -4.12 19.29 25.22
CA THR A 582 -2.86 20.01 25.03
C THR A 582 -1.64 19.11 25.10
N ALA A 583 -1.65 18.08 25.96
CA ALA A 583 -0.56 17.10 26.02
C ALA A 583 -0.40 16.31 24.70
N ALA A 584 -1.51 16.01 24.00
CA ALA A 584 -1.47 15.32 22.71
C ALA A 584 -0.67 16.08 21.64
N TYR A 585 -0.50 17.40 21.76
CA TYR A 585 0.38 18.17 20.87
C TYR A 585 1.84 17.73 20.99
N PHE A 586 2.32 17.43 22.21
CA PHE A 586 3.70 17.02 22.45
C PHE A 586 4.04 15.64 21.88
N ALA A 587 3.04 14.83 21.53
CA ALA A 587 3.22 13.53 20.89
C ALA A 587 4.02 13.59 19.56
N PHE A 588 4.02 14.77 18.91
CA PHE A 588 4.84 15.01 17.73
C PHE A 588 6.34 14.88 18.02
N ASP A 589 6.79 15.32 19.21
CA ASP A 589 8.18 15.15 19.65
C ASP A 589 8.54 13.66 19.76
N THR A 590 7.64 12.86 20.35
CA THR A 590 7.80 11.41 20.47
C THR A 590 7.99 10.74 19.12
N ALA A 591 7.12 11.05 18.17
CA ALA A 591 7.22 10.53 16.82
C ALA A 591 8.48 11.01 16.10
N LEU A 592 8.85 12.29 16.24
CA LEU A 592 10.02 12.85 15.57
C LEU A 592 11.31 12.23 16.07
N ARG A 593 11.42 11.91 17.37
CA ARG A 593 12.59 11.21 17.93
C ARG A 593 12.78 9.82 17.35
N SER A 594 11.69 9.05 17.17
CA SER A 594 11.81 7.73 16.53
C SER A 594 12.23 7.82 15.06
N MET A 595 11.99 8.95 14.41
CA MET A 595 12.40 9.20 13.02
C MET A 595 13.78 9.87 12.92
N THR A 596 14.30 10.44 14.00
CA THR A 596 15.57 11.21 14.01
C THR A 596 16.79 10.43 13.52
N PRO A 597 16.94 9.11 13.76
CA PRO A 597 18.04 8.33 13.18
C PRO A 597 18.13 8.41 11.64
N TYR A 598 17.01 8.69 10.97
CA TYR A 598 16.87 8.78 9.52
C TYR A 598 16.90 10.21 8.98
N LEU A 599 17.17 11.20 9.85
CA LEU A 599 17.08 12.63 9.53
C LEU A 599 18.40 13.34 9.78
N ARG A 600 18.72 14.29 8.90
CA ARG A 600 19.81 15.24 9.15
C ARG A 600 19.39 16.26 10.23
N PRO A 601 20.29 16.77 11.07
CA PRO A 601 19.97 17.75 12.11
C PRO A 601 19.19 18.97 11.57
N GLU A 602 19.53 19.46 10.37
CA GLU A 602 18.87 20.58 9.73
C GLU A 602 17.43 20.25 9.32
N GLN A 603 17.16 19.00 8.90
CA GLN A 603 15.79 18.54 8.62
C GLN A 603 14.99 18.50 9.91
N THR A 604 15.53 17.92 10.99
CA THR A 604 14.87 17.86 12.29
C THR A 604 14.49 19.25 12.80
N LEU A 605 15.42 20.21 12.76
CA LEU A 605 15.15 21.60 13.12
C LEU A 605 14.03 22.21 12.27
N ARG A 606 14.12 22.03 10.94
CA ARG A 606 13.13 22.57 10.01
C ARG A 606 11.74 21.98 10.23
N ILE A 607 11.66 20.70 10.59
CA ILE A 607 10.41 20.01 10.92
C ILE A 607 9.78 20.62 12.18
N TYR A 608 10.56 20.88 13.24
CA TYR A 608 10.04 21.59 14.43
C TYR A 608 9.54 22.99 14.10
N GLU A 609 10.28 23.76 13.29
CA GLU A 609 9.84 25.10 12.87
C GLU A 609 8.47 25.04 12.19
N ILE A 610 8.31 24.14 11.21
CA ILE A 610 7.05 23.95 10.47
C ILE A 610 5.93 23.47 11.39
N TYR A 611 6.21 22.54 12.31
CA TYR A 611 5.24 22.07 13.29
C TYR A 611 4.72 23.23 14.15
N PHE A 612 5.60 24.07 14.71
CA PHE A 612 5.17 25.22 15.52
C PHE A 612 4.51 26.33 14.69
N GLU A 613 4.93 26.54 13.43
CA GLU A 613 4.19 27.40 12.47
C GLU A 613 2.76 26.91 12.29
N THR A 614 2.58 25.59 12.13
CA THR A 614 1.26 24.94 11.98
C THR A 614 0.39 25.18 13.21
N MET A 615 0.93 24.92 14.40
CA MET A 615 0.20 25.09 15.65
C MET A 615 -0.24 26.54 15.88
N ARG A 616 0.64 27.51 15.60
CA ARG A 616 0.30 28.94 15.68
C ARG A 616 -0.79 29.31 14.66
N ALA A 617 -0.65 28.89 13.41
CA ALA A 617 -1.63 29.19 12.36
C ALA A 617 -3.01 28.60 12.68
N ALA A 618 -3.06 27.35 13.14
CA ALA A 618 -4.30 26.69 13.55
C ALA A 618 -5.00 27.44 14.70
N HIS A 619 -4.26 27.89 15.71
CA HIS A 619 -4.81 28.68 16.81
C HIS A 619 -5.27 30.07 16.37
N VAL A 620 -4.59 30.71 15.41
CA VAL A 620 -5.09 31.95 14.79
C VAL A 620 -6.41 31.69 14.07
N GLY A 621 -6.49 30.62 13.29
CA GLY A 621 -7.74 30.22 12.62
C GLY A 621 -8.88 30.00 13.62
N GLN A 622 -8.62 29.28 14.71
CA GLN A 622 -9.60 29.07 15.78
C GLN A 622 -10.01 30.37 16.47
N ALA A 623 -9.05 31.26 16.76
CA ALA A 623 -9.35 32.55 17.39
C ALA A 623 -10.26 33.41 16.51
N LEU A 624 -10.03 33.40 15.19
CA LEU A 624 -10.88 34.11 14.23
C LEU A 624 -12.29 33.50 14.15
N ASP A 625 -12.40 32.18 14.16
CA ASP A 625 -13.68 31.47 14.17
C ASP A 625 -14.53 31.84 15.40
N ILE A 626 -13.91 31.79 16.59
CA ILE A 626 -14.53 32.17 17.88
C ILE A 626 -14.90 33.66 17.90
N ALA A 627 -14.05 34.53 17.34
CA ALA A 627 -14.32 35.96 17.25
C ALA A 627 -15.43 36.32 16.26
N GLY A 628 -15.97 35.35 15.52
CA GLY A 628 -17.01 35.58 14.53
C GLY A 628 -16.50 36.28 13.28
N GLN A 629 -15.25 36.02 12.85
CA GLN A 629 -14.61 36.62 11.67
C GLN A 629 -15.49 36.57 10.41
N GLN A 630 -16.30 35.53 10.29
CA GLN A 630 -17.30 35.31 9.24
C GLN A 630 -18.45 36.36 9.22
N GLN A 631 -18.56 37.22 10.24
CA GLN A 631 -19.63 38.21 10.40
C GLN A 631 -19.12 39.66 10.50
N VAL A 632 -17.82 39.88 10.72
CA VAL A 632 -17.24 41.20 11.11
C VAL A 632 -17.54 42.33 10.11
N ASP A 633 -17.63 42.02 8.82
CA ASP A 633 -17.82 43.02 7.74
C ASP A 633 -19.28 43.12 7.26
N LEU A 634 -20.24 42.45 7.90
CA LEU A 634 -21.61 42.35 7.40
C LEU A 634 -22.32 43.71 7.31
N ASP A 635 -22.18 44.57 8.32
CA ASP A 635 -22.79 45.90 8.31
C ASP A 635 -22.20 46.78 7.19
N ASP A 636 -20.90 46.67 6.95
CA ASP A 636 -20.22 47.37 5.87
C ASP A 636 -20.70 46.88 4.49
N VAL A 637 -20.92 45.58 4.34
CA VAL A 637 -21.53 44.99 3.13
C VAL A 637 -22.96 45.50 2.92
N LEU A 638 -23.80 45.46 3.96
CA LEU A 638 -25.20 45.89 3.89
C LEU A 638 -25.35 47.39 3.61
N CYS A 639 -24.40 48.21 4.07
CA CYS A 639 -24.36 49.64 3.77
C CYS A 639 -23.70 49.98 2.43
N GLY A 640 -23.23 48.99 1.67
CA GLY A 640 -22.51 49.19 0.40
C GLY A 640 -21.12 49.82 0.55
N ARG A 641 -20.52 49.77 1.75
CA ARG A 641 -19.15 50.28 2.01
C ARG A 641 -18.07 49.36 1.44
N VAL A 642 -18.35 48.05 1.40
CA VAL A 642 -17.46 47.01 0.85
C VAL A 642 -18.25 46.02 0.01
N LEU A 643 -17.55 45.24 -0.83
CA LEU A 643 -18.17 44.23 -1.68
C LEU A 643 -18.54 42.97 -0.88
N PRO A 644 -19.68 42.30 -1.19
CA PRO A 644 -20.10 41.06 -0.54
C PRO A 644 -19.05 39.94 -0.55
N SER A 645 -18.26 39.84 -1.62
CA SER A 645 -17.15 38.89 -1.75
C SER A 645 -16.08 38.99 -0.65
N LEU A 646 -16.08 40.06 0.15
CA LEU A 646 -15.21 40.15 1.33
C LEU A 646 -15.60 39.13 2.40
N LEU A 647 -16.90 38.86 2.62
CA LEU A 647 -17.37 37.86 3.59
C LEU A 647 -16.86 36.47 3.21
N GLU A 648 -16.94 36.10 1.93
CA GLU A 648 -16.38 34.84 1.42
C GLU A 648 -14.89 34.71 1.75
N LYS A 649 -14.11 35.78 1.53
CA LYS A 649 -12.67 35.80 1.86
C LYS A 649 -12.41 35.64 3.35
N ARG A 650 -13.31 36.14 4.22
CA ARG A 650 -13.21 35.93 5.67
C ARG A 650 -13.40 34.47 6.04
N VAL A 651 -14.46 33.84 5.53
CA VAL A 651 -14.74 32.41 5.78
C VAL A 651 -13.59 31.55 5.24
N ILE A 652 -13.14 31.78 4.00
CA ILE A 652 -12.00 31.05 3.40
C ILE A 652 -10.74 31.23 4.25
N SER A 653 -10.50 32.40 4.84
CA SER A 653 -9.32 32.62 5.69
C SER A 653 -9.34 31.76 6.97
N VAL A 654 -10.53 31.55 7.55
CA VAL A 654 -10.72 30.64 8.69
C VAL A 654 -10.49 29.20 8.25
N HIS A 655 -11.12 28.75 7.15
CA HIS A 655 -10.91 27.39 6.58
C HIS A 655 -9.43 27.12 6.30
N ARG A 656 -8.74 28.09 5.71
CA ARG A 656 -7.31 28.00 5.40
C ARG A 656 -6.46 27.84 6.66
N LEU A 657 -6.64 28.70 7.66
CA LEU A 657 -5.80 28.74 8.86
C LEU A 657 -6.13 27.63 9.86
N LYS A 658 -7.43 27.37 10.11
CA LYS A 658 -7.89 26.36 11.07
C LYS A 658 -7.67 24.93 10.55
N THR A 659 -7.83 24.72 9.23
CA THR A 659 -7.89 23.37 8.66
C THR A 659 -6.82 23.10 7.60
N ALA A 660 -6.74 23.95 6.57
CA ALA A 660 -5.96 23.62 5.38
C ALA A 660 -4.45 23.67 5.60
N ILE A 661 -3.97 24.61 6.40
CA ILE A 661 -2.54 24.78 6.68
C ILE A 661 -1.94 23.56 7.38
N ILE A 662 -2.76 22.81 8.14
CA ILE A 662 -2.33 21.57 8.79
C ILE A 662 -1.96 20.53 7.72
N ALA A 663 -2.83 20.33 6.72
CA ALA A 663 -2.55 19.41 5.62
C ALA A 663 -1.35 19.88 4.79
N ALA A 664 -1.29 21.17 4.45
CA ALA A 664 -0.19 21.77 3.72
C ALA A 664 1.16 21.58 4.41
N ASN A 665 1.22 21.80 5.73
CA ASN A 665 2.46 21.71 6.48
C ASN A 665 2.86 20.27 6.81
N ILE A 666 1.93 19.32 6.93
CA ILE A 666 2.27 17.88 6.98
C ILE A 666 2.90 17.45 5.65
N ALA A 667 2.34 17.87 4.51
CA ALA A 667 2.92 17.62 3.19
C ALA A 667 4.31 18.26 3.07
N LYS A 668 4.48 19.47 3.59
CA LYS A 668 5.76 20.17 3.66
C LYS A 668 6.78 19.41 4.51
N ILE A 669 6.39 18.89 5.68
CA ILE A 669 7.23 18.06 6.53
C ILE A 669 7.69 16.82 5.76
N ALA A 670 6.77 16.10 5.12
CA ALA A 670 7.12 14.95 4.29
C ALA A 670 8.08 15.32 3.14
N ALA A 671 7.87 16.46 2.49
CA ALA A 671 8.76 16.94 1.44
C ALA A 671 10.17 17.32 1.94
N ILE A 672 10.28 17.85 3.17
CA ILE A 672 11.57 18.10 3.83
C ILE A 672 12.28 16.80 4.17
N ILE A 673 11.56 15.80 4.69
CA ILE A 673 12.10 14.45 4.94
C ILE A 673 12.64 13.86 3.63
N ALA A 674 11.86 13.97 2.55
CA ALA A 674 12.19 13.43 1.23
C ALA A 674 13.26 14.23 0.45
N ASN A 675 13.87 15.25 1.06
CA ASN A 675 14.86 16.12 0.39
C ASN A 675 14.37 16.74 -0.92
N ALA A 676 13.07 17.03 -1.00
CA ALA A 676 12.45 17.57 -2.20
C ALA A 676 12.98 18.97 -2.54
N SER A 677 12.96 19.30 -3.83
CA SER A 677 13.35 20.62 -4.32
C SER A 677 12.42 21.71 -3.75
N PRO A 678 12.88 22.98 -3.65
CA PRO A 678 12.02 24.08 -3.21
C PRO A 678 10.71 24.21 -4.01
N ALA A 679 10.75 23.90 -5.32
CA ALA A 679 9.57 23.90 -6.18
C ALA A 679 8.57 22.80 -5.78
N GLN A 680 9.05 21.57 -5.57
CA GLN A 680 8.23 20.46 -5.08
C GLN A 680 7.63 20.77 -3.70
N VAL A 681 8.42 21.28 -2.76
CA VAL A 681 7.96 21.65 -1.41
C VAL A 681 6.83 22.69 -1.48
N GLN A 682 6.97 23.71 -2.33
CA GLN A 682 5.94 24.75 -2.49
C GLN A 682 4.68 24.21 -3.17
N ALA A 683 4.83 23.47 -4.27
CA ALA A 683 3.70 22.95 -5.05
C ALA A 683 2.89 21.93 -4.24
N ILE A 684 3.54 21.02 -3.51
CA ILE A 684 2.84 19.99 -2.73
C ILE A 684 2.11 20.60 -1.52
N ALA A 685 2.73 21.57 -0.85
CA ALA A 685 2.07 22.31 0.22
C ALA A 685 0.86 23.09 -0.30
N LYS A 686 1.00 23.77 -1.44
CA LYS A 686 -0.11 24.49 -2.10
C LYS A 686 -1.24 23.55 -2.49
N TYR A 687 -0.94 22.38 -3.05
CA TYR A 687 -1.94 21.36 -3.41
C TYR A 687 -2.76 20.92 -2.19
N PHE A 688 -2.10 20.54 -1.10
CA PHE A 688 -2.81 20.12 0.12
C PHE A 688 -3.50 21.26 0.87
N GLU A 689 -3.02 22.50 0.76
CA GLU A 689 -3.76 23.68 1.22
C GLU A 689 -5.07 23.84 0.43
N ARG A 690 -5.03 23.73 -0.90
CA ARG A 690 -6.21 23.85 -1.75
C ARG A 690 -7.22 22.74 -1.50
N ILE A 691 -6.75 21.49 -1.38
CA ILE A 691 -7.61 20.37 -0.95
C ILE A 691 -8.23 20.65 0.42
N GLY A 692 -7.45 21.14 1.38
CA GLY A 692 -7.96 21.43 2.73
C GLY A 692 -9.06 22.50 2.75
N ILE A 693 -8.96 23.52 1.90
CA ILE A 693 -10.01 24.53 1.71
C ILE A 693 -11.23 23.90 1.02
N ALA A 694 -11.03 23.20 -0.10
CA ALA A 694 -12.09 22.57 -0.87
C ALA A 694 -12.87 21.54 -0.03
N PHE A 695 -12.18 20.78 0.82
CA PHE A 695 -12.78 19.85 1.77
C PHE A 695 -13.76 20.55 2.73
N GLN A 696 -13.40 21.73 3.25
CA GLN A 696 -14.29 22.50 4.14
C GLN A 696 -15.45 23.16 3.37
N ILE A 697 -15.23 23.61 2.14
CA ILE A 697 -16.33 24.07 1.27
C ILE A 697 -17.35 22.94 1.07
N ILE A 698 -16.87 21.73 0.80
CA ILE A 698 -17.75 20.56 0.63
C ILE A 698 -18.43 20.14 1.95
N ASP A 699 -17.78 20.26 3.12
CA ASP A 699 -18.45 20.06 4.43
C ASP A 699 -19.57 21.08 4.64
N ASP A 700 -19.35 22.35 4.31
CA ASP A 700 -20.37 23.41 4.36
C ASP A 700 -21.53 23.12 3.37
N VAL A 701 -21.23 22.59 2.18
CA VAL A 701 -22.25 22.15 1.20
C VAL A 701 -23.07 20.97 1.75
N TYR A 702 -22.41 20.01 2.40
CA TYR A 702 -23.09 18.88 3.04
C TYR A 702 -24.02 19.30 4.18
N ASP A 703 -23.69 20.39 4.89
CA ASP A 703 -24.60 20.97 5.88
C ASP A 703 -25.91 21.45 5.24
N ILE A 704 -25.82 22.14 4.10
CA ILE A 704 -26.98 22.69 3.37
C ILE A 704 -27.84 21.61 2.70
N ARG A 705 -27.23 20.69 1.95
CA ARG A 705 -27.96 19.68 1.15
C ARG A 705 -28.20 18.37 1.88
N GLY A 706 -27.46 18.09 2.95
CA GLY A 706 -27.54 16.85 3.70
C GLY A 706 -26.74 15.70 3.07
N TRP A 707 -26.37 14.74 3.93
CA TRP A 707 -25.49 13.62 3.60
C TRP A 707 -26.12 12.52 2.72
N SER A 708 -27.44 12.57 2.48
CA SER A 708 -28.17 11.61 1.63
C SER A 708 -27.82 11.71 0.14
N HIS A 709 -27.14 12.77 -0.27
CA HIS A 709 -26.71 13.00 -1.65
C HIS A 709 -25.37 12.32 -2.00
N VAL A 710 -24.90 11.33 -1.22
CA VAL A 710 -23.63 10.62 -1.48
C VAL A 710 -23.84 9.22 -2.07
N ILE A 711 -25.01 8.57 -1.90
CA ILE A 711 -25.21 7.17 -2.32
C ILE A 711 -26.68 6.88 -2.69
N LYS A 712 -26.98 6.64 -3.97
CA LYS A 712 -28.01 5.66 -4.39
C LYS A 712 -27.26 4.39 -4.76
N LEU A 713 -27.16 3.41 -3.87
CA LEU A 713 -26.72 2.04 -4.16
C LEU A 713 -27.10 1.18 -2.94
N ASP A 714 -27.71 0.04 -3.25
CA ASP A 714 -28.20 -0.98 -2.33
C ASP A 714 -27.18 -1.33 -1.25
N ASP A 715 -27.41 -0.91 -0.01
CA ASP A 715 -26.89 -1.61 1.14
C ASP A 715 -27.69 -1.25 2.39
N LYS A 716 -28.24 -2.28 3.04
CA LYS A 716 -28.89 -2.19 4.36
C LYS A 716 -27.82 -1.88 5.41
N ARG A 717 -27.26 -0.67 5.42
CA ARG A 717 -26.46 -0.22 6.55
C ARG A 717 -27.40 0.16 7.68
N GLU A 718 -27.21 -0.47 8.84
CA GLU A 718 -27.76 -0.01 10.11
C GLU A 718 -27.63 1.51 10.20
N LYS A 719 -28.71 2.18 10.61
CA LYS A 719 -28.75 3.63 10.78
C LYS A 719 -27.61 4.04 11.73
N LYS A 720 -26.46 4.45 11.18
CA LYS A 720 -25.47 5.19 11.97
C LYS A 720 -26.22 6.38 12.57
N PRO A 721 -26.05 6.67 13.87
CA PRO A 721 -26.70 7.83 14.48
C PRO A 721 -26.39 9.06 13.63
N GLN A 722 -27.42 9.82 13.28
CA GLN A 722 -27.29 11.01 12.46
C GLN A 722 -26.51 12.04 13.29
N LEU A 723 -25.22 12.21 12.99
CA LEU A 723 -24.28 13.00 13.81
C LEU A 723 -24.46 14.52 13.66
N LYS A 724 -25.09 14.98 12.57
CA LYS A 724 -25.46 16.37 12.28
C LYS A 724 -26.82 16.40 11.59
N ARG A 725 -27.66 17.37 11.92
CA ARG A 725 -28.94 17.65 11.24
C ARG A 725 -28.67 18.57 10.06
N ARG A 726 -29.49 18.47 9.02
CA ARG A 726 -29.37 19.35 7.83
C ARG A 726 -29.60 20.80 8.25
N GLY A 727 -28.71 21.68 7.81
CA GLY A 727 -28.71 23.11 8.09
C GLY A 727 -28.25 23.46 9.50
N ASP A 728 -27.38 22.69 10.14
CA ASP A 728 -26.91 22.99 11.50
C ASP A 728 -26.13 24.32 11.55
N ASP A 729 -25.42 24.68 10.48
CA ASP A 729 -24.74 25.99 10.38
C ASP A 729 -25.78 27.13 10.35
N ILE A 730 -26.90 26.95 9.64
CA ILE A 730 -28.02 27.92 9.64
C ILE A 730 -28.60 28.04 11.06
N ARG A 731 -28.86 26.92 11.72
CA ARG A 731 -29.51 26.86 13.05
C ARG A 731 -28.69 27.48 14.15
N SER A 732 -27.37 27.30 14.09
CA SER A 732 -26.41 27.85 15.06
C SER A 732 -26.03 29.30 14.78
N GLY A 733 -26.44 29.84 13.62
CA GLY A 733 -26.14 31.22 13.20
C GLY A 733 -24.73 31.40 12.64
N LYS A 734 -24.16 30.33 12.07
CA LYS A 734 -22.85 30.35 11.43
C LYS A 734 -22.98 30.74 9.95
N ILE A 735 -22.21 31.75 9.54
CA ILE A 735 -22.12 32.18 8.15
C ILE A 735 -21.07 31.30 7.45
N SER A 736 -21.50 30.15 6.93
CA SER A 736 -20.66 29.23 6.14
C SER A 736 -20.47 29.70 4.70
N ILE A 737 -19.66 28.99 3.89
CA ILE A 737 -19.34 29.43 2.51
C ILE A 737 -20.60 29.67 1.66
N PRO A 738 -21.56 28.73 1.55
CA PRO A 738 -22.78 28.97 0.77
C PRO A 738 -23.56 30.20 1.25
N ILE A 739 -23.64 30.40 2.57
CA ILE A 739 -24.37 31.53 3.17
C ILE A 739 -23.64 32.85 2.86
N SER A 740 -22.32 32.88 2.96
CA SER A 740 -21.51 34.08 2.65
C SER A 740 -21.61 34.49 1.17
N LYS A 741 -21.73 33.51 0.26
CA LYS A 741 -21.86 33.73 -1.20
C LYS A 741 -23.20 34.31 -1.63
N ALA A 742 -24.23 34.28 -0.77
CA ALA A 742 -25.54 34.85 -1.08
C ALA A 742 -25.42 36.29 -1.62
N GLY A 743 -24.57 37.14 -1.02
CA GLY A 743 -24.43 38.53 -1.45
C GLY A 743 -23.75 38.74 -2.80
N SER A 744 -22.97 37.76 -3.28
CA SER A 744 -22.32 37.81 -4.60
C SER A 744 -23.19 37.23 -5.72
N MET A 745 -24.22 36.45 -5.37
CA MET A 745 -25.04 35.69 -6.34
C MET A 745 -26.53 36.05 -6.32
N MET A 746 -27.02 36.69 -5.26
CA MET A 746 -28.43 37.02 -5.06
C MET A 746 -28.63 38.54 -5.03
N PRO A 747 -29.85 39.03 -5.30
CA PRO A 747 -30.20 40.42 -5.00
C PRO A 747 -29.91 40.75 -3.53
N LEU A 748 -29.34 41.94 -3.26
CA LEU A 748 -28.85 42.30 -1.93
C LEU A 748 -29.94 42.23 -0.85
N GLU A 749 -31.20 42.54 -1.17
CA GLU A 749 -32.32 42.40 -0.23
C GLU A 749 -32.59 40.94 0.16
N GLU A 750 -32.46 40.00 -0.78
CA GLU A 750 -32.62 38.57 -0.50
C GLU A 750 -31.43 38.01 0.27
N ALA A 751 -30.21 38.40 -0.11
CA ALA A 751 -29.00 38.05 0.63
C ALA A 751 -29.04 38.57 2.07
N ARG A 752 -29.50 39.80 2.26
CA ARG A 752 -29.75 40.40 3.57
C ARG A 752 -30.73 39.57 4.38
N TRP A 753 -31.86 39.18 3.80
CA TRP A 753 -32.83 38.32 4.47
C TRP A 753 -32.22 36.98 4.90
N VAL A 754 -31.41 36.35 4.03
CA VAL A 754 -30.69 35.11 4.36
C VAL A 754 -29.77 35.32 5.57
N TRP A 755 -28.94 36.36 5.56
CA TRP A 755 -28.00 36.63 6.64
C TRP A 755 -28.70 36.98 7.97
N GLU A 756 -29.71 37.85 7.93
CA GLU A 756 -30.50 38.20 9.13
C GLU A 756 -31.21 36.97 9.71
N THR A 757 -31.74 36.10 8.85
CA THR A 757 -32.39 34.84 9.26
C THR A 757 -31.41 33.86 9.88
N VAL A 758 -30.22 33.69 9.32
CA VAL A 758 -29.19 32.83 9.91
C VAL A 758 -28.75 33.40 11.26
N LEU A 759 -28.46 34.70 11.33
CA LEU A 759 -28.00 35.36 12.56
C LEU A 759 -29.05 35.38 13.67
N SER A 760 -30.34 35.24 13.35
CA SER A 760 -31.37 35.09 14.38
C SER A 760 -31.31 33.75 15.11
N LYS A 761 -30.46 32.81 14.68
CA LYS A 761 -30.28 31.46 15.26
C LYS A 761 -31.61 30.71 15.33
N PRO A 762 -32.17 30.31 14.16
CA PRO A 762 -33.51 29.73 14.08
C PRO A 762 -33.67 28.42 14.88
N GLY A 763 -32.58 27.79 15.33
CA GLY A 763 -32.62 26.65 16.23
C GLY A 763 -33.45 25.50 15.65
N ASP A 764 -34.56 25.17 16.30
CA ASP A 764 -35.44 24.08 15.87
C ASP A 764 -36.47 24.46 14.79
N ASP A 765 -36.46 25.69 14.26
CA ASP A 765 -37.35 26.10 13.17
C ASP A 765 -36.93 25.46 11.83
N ASP A 766 -37.50 24.29 11.55
CA ASP A 766 -37.30 23.55 10.30
C ASP A 766 -37.77 24.29 9.07
N HIS A 767 -38.89 25.01 9.17
CA HIS A 767 -39.49 25.71 8.04
C HIS A 767 -38.60 26.87 7.60
N LEU A 768 -38.16 27.69 8.56
CA LEU A 768 -37.30 28.84 8.28
C LEU A 768 -35.92 28.41 7.78
N THR A 769 -35.37 27.34 8.35
CA THR A 769 -34.10 26.74 7.87
C THR A 769 -34.24 26.23 6.44
N GLN A 770 -35.33 25.52 6.12
CA GLN A 770 -35.58 25.03 4.76
C GLN A 770 -35.74 26.18 3.75
N LEU A 771 -36.39 27.28 4.14
CA LEU A 771 -36.57 28.43 3.25
C LEU A 771 -35.24 29.12 2.90
N VAL A 772 -34.29 29.19 3.84
CA VAL A 772 -32.92 29.66 3.55
C VAL A 772 -32.24 28.72 2.55
N ILE A 773 -32.32 27.41 2.77
CA ILE A 773 -31.75 26.40 1.88
C ILE A 773 -32.33 26.53 0.47
N ASP A 774 -33.66 26.58 0.34
CA ASP A 774 -34.36 26.69 -0.94
C ASP A 774 -33.92 27.93 -1.73
N LYS A 775 -33.68 29.06 -1.05
CA LYS A 775 -33.18 30.28 -1.70
C LYS A 775 -31.75 30.16 -2.20
N LEU A 776 -30.87 29.54 -1.42
CA LEU A 776 -29.48 29.29 -1.83
C LEU A 776 -29.43 28.34 -3.04
N GLU A 777 -30.28 27.30 -3.03
CA GLU A 777 -30.39 26.35 -4.14
C GLU A 777 -31.01 26.98 -5.40
N ALA A 778 -32.08 27.78 -5.26
CA ALA A 778 -32.74 28.43 -6.40
C ALA A 778 -31.82 29.38 -7.19
N HIS A 779 -30.81 29.96 -6.53
CA HIS A 779 -29.80 30.82 -7.16
C HIS A 779 -28.53 30.07 -7.58
N GLY A 780 -28.49 28.74 -7.46
CA GLY A 780 -27.33 27.93 -7.85
C GLY A 780 -26.09 28.13 -6.96
N VAL A 781 -26.24 28.71 -5.76
CA VAL A 781 -25.11 29.02 -4.87
C VAL A 781 -24.37 27.75 -4.47
N VAL A 782 -25.13 26.70 -4.16
CA VAL A 782 -24.58 25.43 -3.68
C VAL A 782 -23.82 24.71 -4.80
N ASP A 783 -24.33 24.76 -6.03
CA ASP A 783 -23.64 24.14 -7.19
C ASP A 783 -22.33 24.87 -7.49
N LEU A 784 -22.31 26.21 -7.46
CA LEU A 784 -21.08 26.97 -7.63
C LEU A 784 -20.03 26.62 -6.56
N CYS A 785 -20.44 26.37 -5.30
CA CYS A 785 -19.50 25.96 -4.26
C CYS A 785 -18.85 24.60 -4.58
N VAL A 786 -19.60 23.67 -5.17
CA VAL A 786 -19.08 22.36 -5.60
C VAL A 786 -18.09 22.55 -6.76
N ASP A 787 -18.47 23.33 -7.77
CA ASP A 787 -17.63 23.61 -8.94
C ASP A 787 -16.31 24.27 -8.51
N GLU A 788 -16.36 25.29 -7.65
CA GLU A 788 -15.15 25.95 -7.12
C GLU A 788 -14.26 25.00 -6.32
N ALA A 789 -14.85 24.07 -5.54
CA ALA A 789 -14.07 23.07 -4.81
C ALA A 789 -13.36 22.10 -5.77
N HIS A 790 -14.01 21.69 -6.86
CA HIS A 790 -13.42 20.83 -7.89
C HIS A 790 -12.32 21.56 -8.67
N GLU A 791 -12.56 22.80 -9.09
CA GLU A 791 -11.57 23.66 -9.75
C GLU A 791 -10.32 23.87 -8.88
N MET A 792 -10.48 24.03 -7.57
CA MET A 792 -9.34 24.14 -6.65
C MET A 792 -8.47 22.88 -6.64
N VAL A 793 -9.08 21.69 -6.68
CA VAL A 793 -8.34 20.41 -6.71
C VAL A 793 -7.62 20.22 -8.05
N ASP A 794 -8.32 20.45 -9.16
CA ASP A 794 -7.76 20.26 -10.50
C ASP A 794 -6.71 21.30 -10.86
N GLY A 795 -6.98 22.57 -10.56
CA GLY A 795 -6.02 23.66 -10.82
C GLY A 795 -4.74 23.49 -10.01
N ALA A 796 -4.82 23.06 -8.75
CA ALA A 796 -3.64 22.80 -7.95
C ALA A 796 -2.91 21.51 -8.36
N TRP A 797 -3.63 20.49 -8.85
CA TRP A 797 -3.01 19.28 -9.39
C TRP A 797 -2.19 19.58 -10.64
N ALA A 798 -2.71 20.40 -11.57
CA ALA A 798 -2.02 20.75 -12.80
C ALA A 798 -0.65 21.44 -12.56
N GLU A 799 -0.51 22.16 -11.44
CA GLU A 799 0.78 22.75 -11.03
C GLU A 799 1.73 21.75 -10.38
N LEU A 800 1.20 20.79 -9.61
CA LEU A 800 1.98 19.80 -8.87
C LEU A 800 2.44 18.64 -9.75
N GLU A 801 1.56 18.15 -10.62
CA GLU A 801 1.73 16.93 -11.39
C GLU A 801 3.08 16.85 -12.13
N PRO A 802 3.56 17.90 -12.83
CA PRO A 802 4.81 17.84 -13.58
C PRO A 802 6.07 17.74 -12.69
N LEU A 803 5.93 17.97 -11.38
CA LEU A 803 7.02 17.94 -10.40
C LEU A 803 7.11 16.60 -9.65
N LEU A 804 6.17 15.69 -9.90
CA LEU A 804 6.08 14.38 -9.24
C LEU A 804 6.62 13.27 -10.15
N ARG A 805 7.12 12.21 -9.54
CA ARG A 805 7.45 10.97 -10.23
C ARG A 805 6.16 10.25 -10.64
N ASP A 806 6.17 9.62 -11.80
CA ASP A 806 5.05 8.79 -12.26
C ASP A 806 5.10 7.44 -11.53
N ASN A 807 4.60 7.39 -10.29
CA ASN A 807 4.57 6.18 -9.47
C ASN A 807 3.18 5.87 -8.93
N GLN A 808 2.99 4.68 -8.34
CA GLN A 808 1.67 4.27 -7.83
C GLN A 808 1.08 5.27 -6.82
N MET A 809 1.91 5.98 -6.04
CA MET A 809 1.43 6.97 -5.08
C MET A 809 0.97 8.27 -5.72
N LYS A 810 1.47 8.64 -6.91
CA LYS A 810 0.90 9.74 -7.70
C LYS A 810 -0.57 9.46 -8.04
N VAL A 811 -0.89 8.23 -8.46
CA VAL A 811 -2.26 7.77 -8.72
C VAL A 811 -3.13 7.90 -7.46
N MET A 812 -2.62 7.45 -6.31
CA MET A 812 -3.35 7.51 -5.04
C MET A 812 -3.57 8.93 -4.52
N ILE A 813 -2.60 9.84 -4.69
CA ILE A 813 -2.75 11.26 -4.31
C ILE A 813 -3.78 11.97 -5.19
N ARG A 814 -3.83 11.64 -6.49
CA ARG A 814 -4.85 12.16 -7.40
C ARG A 814 -6.24 11.67 -7.00
N ALA A 815 -6.37 10.38 -6.71
CA ALA A 815 -7.62 9.79 -6.23
C ALA A 815 -8.04 10.40 -4.88
N LEU A 816 -7.11 10.64 -3.96
CA LEU A 816 -7.37 11.27 -2.65
C LEU A 816 -7.97 12.67 -2.80
N GLY A 817 -7.42 13.51 -3.71
CA GLY A 817 -7.92 14.86 -3.93
C GLY A 817 -9.40 14.86 -4.28
N TRP A 818 -9.79 14.03 -5.26
CA TRP A 818 -11.18 13.85 -5.67
C TRP A 818 -12.05 13.13 -4.63
N TYR A 819 -11.49 12.18 -3.89
CA TYR A 819 -12.19 11.48 -2.82
C TYR A 819 -12.67 12.46 -1.74
N LEU A 820 -11.85 13.44 -1.38
CA LEU A 820 -12.15 14.43 -0.34
C LEU A 820 -13.18 15.47 -0.76
N VAL A 821 -13.31 15.74 -2.06
CA VAL A 821 -14.29 16.69 -2.63
C VAL A 821 -15.41 15.99 -3.40
N LYS A 822 -15.50 14.65 -3.27
CA LYS A 822 -16.52 13.86 -3.94
C LYS A 822 -17.88 14.34 -3.47
N TYR A 823 -18.66 14.83 -4.41
CA TYR A 823 -20.05 15.23 -4.25
C TYR A 823 -20.77 14.73 -5.51
N ASN A 824 -22.02 14.27 -5.40
CA ASN A 824 -22.76 13.76 -6.56
C ASN A 824 -23.08 14.91 -7.52
N SER A 825 -22.14 15.21 -8.40
CA SER A 825 -22.32 16.08 -9.57
C SER A 825 -21.85 15.36 -10.83
N ILE A 826 -22.33 14.13 -11.04
CA ILE A 826 -22.64 13.53 -12.37
C ILE A 826 -23.88 12.66 -12.21
#